data_AF-A0A2N1PDF1-F1
#
_entry.id   AF-A0A2N1PDF1-F1
#
_cell.length_a   1.000
_cell.length_b   1.000
_cell.length_c   1.000
_cell.angle_alpha   90.00
_cell.angle_beta   90.00
_cell.angle_gamma   90.00
#
_symmetry.space_group_name_H-M   'P 1'
#
loop_
_entity.id
_entity.type
_entity.pdbx_description
1 polymer ?
#
loop_
_entity_poly.entity_id
_entity_poly.type
_entity_poly.pdbx_seq_one_letter_code
_entity_poly.pdbx_strand_id
1 'polypeptide(L)'
;MSARAAAPAVPFGDDINSGEYFNTTDFNINENTREIGTPVDFIEAIGAGANYLRVMQADITEDNAGNGTDGVDENPDDPDDGGWDWRLTSPPAPFSHSASSSPTNIYGVSGMGLIRAYQKLGTAETGLYTAITDAADYMAGNPGIRSSGDLIYLLRCDSLIPGMGYADAAKAKFDARIAAYGNAAHLADSIKNIRYSQGYANGIIAWDIGLWVQAAGMLEGMYPDDAYDYGQAAVDMAEVVWQDSFNDNPGYFDVEDDKGYDPSRANVNYWWYNIGLFGLITSFQYSGSHVSEIGFLVNRLLESQNRYGFFSYQWGGYDNDAGWQTTAYSVMALALVDQAAYQTEISHACYWTAATQDASGGWVYDTDEHLPEIGSENTVALYYAEPPQMVIVDDDFISQEAVDAYNIANGTGYLWGYDAFATITDGIAGATVRTVSVLDGFYTVPINIEGDSPGGKSISISIIGSGQLNTVFQPTSTVAWNVGGYNRQAAIRVVNADVTFQNMTMDFDLIKASETAGILYWNATGEISGNLIQNMNVPDNFNGYREITSYFRAPDYTPESRAHVDILNNTFLKTGRIGIVTHDYVDATIDGNTFDKVDDDFGYAIEMGSASTGIISNNVFANYDTWAASDASTVAAILVENLFTQGVTTPIEKTVLIENNEMYHCQYGIYIGSDYVGLAGDVDINATIKNNNIHDNITSGSYSVGGIVLVEKNMAVGSSLSAVIDSNQILNNVYNGIYMYTEGSGDISAEITYNTIEGHYNGIRVAEFISKASNFDLMVHHNILSNGLNARDDIAGGYWDDGISTGNCWSDYETNSGYPDQYNVDGNAGTIDRFPNIYCGDLCDCWPGNANNDAGLNLLDVTSLISYLYKTGSAPVPYSICSGDADCNCSVNLLDITRMISYIYKSGTPPCDCETWVDNCGWPPSKSTITNSALMWHQTAESISAPAGSSGREEGTIHPAPAYR
;
A
#
# COMPACT_ATOMS: atom_id res chain seq x y z
N MET A 1 -37.85 47.90 50.70
CA MET A 1 -37.21 48.95 49.87
C MET A 1 -35.71 48.77 50.05
N SER A 2 -34.91 48.25 49.14
CA SER A 2 -35.00 48.08 47.68
C SER A 2 -34.68 46.62 47.31
N ALA A 3 -35.42 46.08 46.33
CA ALA A 3 -35.08 44.83 45.68
C ALA A 3 -33.97 45.13 44.66
N ARG A 4 -32.78 44.55 44.85
CA ARG A 4 -31.76 44.48 43.80
C ARG A 4 -32.25 43.48 42.77
N ALA A 5 -32.27 43.93 41.52
CA ALA A 5 -32.58 43.12 40.35
C ALA A 5 -31.70 41.87 40.33
N ALA A 6 -32.33 40.70 40.22
CA ALA A 6 -31.65 39.50 39.76
C ALA A 6 -31.14 39.79 38.34
N ALA A 7 -29.85 39.58 38.10
CA ALA A 7 -29.31 39.59 36.75
C ALA A 7 -29.94 38.41 35.98
N PRO A 8 -30.49 38.62 34.78
CA PRO A 8 -31.07 37.54 34.00
C PRO A 8 -30.00 36.48 33.70
N ALA A 9 -30.36 35.20 33.78
CA ALA A 9 -29.63 34.19 33.02
C ALA A 9 -29.73 34.60 31.55
N VAL A 10 -28.59 34.61 30.87
CA VAL A 10 -28.53 35.03 29.47
C VAL A 10 -29.25 33.96 28.67
N PRO A 11 -30.35 34.29 27.97
CA PRO A 11 -31.10 33.33 27.18
C PRO A 11 -30.19 32.72 26.10
N PHE A 12 -30.40 31.44 25.79
CA PHE A 12 -30.19 30.98 24.41
C PHE A 12 -31.12 31.84 23.55
N GLY A 13 -30.64 32.33 22.40
CA GLY A 13 -31.27 33.39 21.59
C GLY A 13 -32.76 33.56 21.85
N ASP A 14 -33.15 34.75 22.34
CA ASP A 14 -34.48 35.08 22.87
C ASP A 14 -35.60 35.08 21.81
N ASP A 15 -35.50 34.27 20.75
CA ASP A 15 -36.44 34.19 19.62
C ASP A 15 -36.85 32.77 19.21
N ILE A 16 -36.83 31.81 20.12
CA ILE A 16 -37.45 30.48 19.91
C ILE A 16 -38.99 30.54 20.10
N ASN A 17 -39.56 31.74 20.29
CA ASN A 17 -40.99 31.98 20.47
C ASN A 17 -41.77 32.31 19.18
N SER A 18 -41.16 32.23 18.00
CA SER A 18 -41.93 32.25 16.75
C SER A 18 -42.13 30.82 16.26
N GLY A 19 -43.37 30.34 16.28
CA GLY A 19 -43.78 29.02 15.80
C GLY A 19 -43.69 28.86 14.27
N GLU A 20 -42.56 29.27 13.69
CA GLU A 20 -42.16 29.08 12.30
C GLU A 20 -40.72 28.51 12.35
N TYR A 21 -40.29 27.68 11.40
CA TYR A 21 -38.96 27.02 11.31
C TYR A 21 -38.75 25.60 11.85
N PHE A 22 -39.80 24.78 11.90
CA PHE A 22 -39.59 23.34 11.67
C PHE A 22 -40.63 22.90 10.64
N ASN A 23 -40.45 23.37 9.40
CA ASN A 23 -41.28 22.85 8.33
C ASN A 23 -40.79 21.44 8.01
N THR A 24 -41.73 20.51 7.83
CA THR A 24 -41.52 19.08 7.62
C THR A 24 -40.85 18.75 6.27
N THR A 25 -40.10 19.70 5.71
CA THR A 25 -39.45 19.68 4.40
C THR A 25 -37.98 20.11 4.45
N ASP A 26 -37.43 20.48 5.61
CA ASP A 26 -36.03 20.95 5.78
C ASP A 26 -34.98 19.81 5.67
N PHE A 27 -35.39 18.68 5.06
CA PHE A 27 -34.54 17.55 4.66
C PHE A 27 -34.04 17.68 3.22
N ASN A 28 -33.93 18.89 2.69
CA ASN A 28 -33.09 19.08 1.52
C ASN A 28 -31.65 19.16 2.01
N ILE A 29 -31.02 17.98 2.05
CA ILE A 29 -29.62 17.87 1.64
C ILE A 29 -29.52 18.73 0.37
N ASN A 30 -28.94 19.93 0.49
CA ASN A 30 -28.97 20.91 -0.59
C ASN A 30 -28.36 20.25 -1.84
N GLU A 31 -28.79 20.59 -3.06
CA GLU A 31 -28.28 20.01 -4.32
C GLU A 31 -26.77 20.23 -4.54
N ASN A 32 -26.09 20.89 -3.58
CA ASN A 32 -24.66 21.23 -3.56
C ASN A 32 -23.80 20.41 -2.56
N THR A 33 -24.36 19.44 -1.82
CA THR A 33 -23.55 18.56 -0.96
C THR A 33 -22.77 17.55 -1.79
N ARG A 34 -21.59 17.12 -1.34
CA ARG A 34 -20.87 16.00 -1.98
C ARG A 34 -21.78 14.76 -2.01
N GLU A 35 -21.72 14.01 -3.11
CA GLU A 35 -22.52 12.79 -3.26
C GLU A 35 -22.10 11.77 -2.19
N ILE A 36 -23.03 11.36 -1.32
CA ILE A 36 -22.76 10.33 -0.30
C ILE A 36 -22.27 9.07 -1.03
N GLY A 37 -21.09 8.57 -0.64
CA GLY A 37 -20.40 7.48 -1.34
C GLY A 37 -19.04 7.85 -1.91
N THR A 38 -18.68 9.14 -1.99
CA THR A 38 -17.32 9.55 -2.37
C THR A 38 -16.37 9.59 -1.15
N PRO A 39 -15.08 9.24 -1.32
CA PRO A 39 -14.06 9.47 -0.29
C PRO A 39 -13.99 10.95 0.12
N VAL A 40 -13.68 11.20 1.40
CA VAL A 40 -13.53 12.57 1.93
C VAL A 40 -12.19 12.74 2.64
N ASP A 41 -11.51 13.86 2.36
CA ASP A 41 -10.33 14.29 3.10
C ASP A 41 -10.74 15.14 4.31
N PHE A 42 -10.50 14.62 5.52
CA PHE A 42 -10.83 15.30 6.76
C PHE A 42 -9.99 16.56 7.01
N ILE A 43 -8.77 16.65 6.47
CA ILE A 43 -7.91 17.83 6.59
C ILE A 43 -8.43 18.95 5.69
N GLU A 44 -8.89 18.61 4.48
CA GLU A 44 -9.58 19.58 3.61
C GLU A 44 -10.88 20.08 4.28
N ALA A 45 -11.70 19.17 4.80
CA ALA A 45 -12.99 19.50 5.42
C ALA A 45 -12.86 20.39 6.66
N ILE A 46 -11.89 20.10 7.55
CA ILE A 46 -11.64 20.94 8.73
C ILE A 46 -11.08 22.31 8.34
N GLY A 47 -10.24 22.39 7.30
CA GLY A 47 -9.75 23.65 6.74
C GLY A 47 -10.87 24.50 6.15
N ALA A 48 -11.78 23.89 5.41
CA ALA A 48 -12.95 24.57 4.87
C ALA A 48 -13.88 25.11 5.98
N GLY A 49 -14.16 24.29 7.00
CA GLY A 49 -14.96 24.70 8.16
C GLY A 49 -14.32 25.84 8.95
N ALA A 50 -13.00 25.79 9.16
CA ALA A 50 -12.26 26.85 9.83
C ALA A 50 -12.27 28.16 9.05
N ASN A 51 -12.06 28.11 7.73
CA ASN A 51 -12.12 29.30 6.90
C ASN A 51 -13.54 29.89 6.85
N TYR A 52 -14.58 29.05 6.80
CA TYR A 52 -15.96 29.50 6.95
C TYR A 52 -16.16 30.27 8.26
N LEU A 53 -15.73 29.71 9.40
CA LEU A 53 -15.86 30.38 10.71
C LEU A 53 -15.09 31.69 10.78
N ARG A 54 -13.88 31.74 10.20
CA ARG A 54 -13.06 32.94 10.14
C ARG A 54 -13.79 34.05 9.38
N VAL A 55 -14.33 33.75 8.20
CA VAL A 55 -15.01 34.74 7.35
C VAL A 55 -16.37 35.15 7.93
N MET A 56 -16.99 34.33 8.79
CA MET A 56 -18.24 34.65 9.46
C MET A 56 -18.04 35.45 10.77
N GLN A 57 -16.80 35.74 11.15
CA GLN A 57 -16.47 36.48 12.38
C GLN A 57 -16.42 37.98 12.11
N ALA A 58 -17.07 38.78 12.95
CA ALA A 58 -16.84 40.22 12.99
C ALA A 58 -15.44 40.49 13.57
N ASP A 59 -14.61 41.25 12.88
CA ASP A 59 -13.21 41.39 13.23
C ASP A 59 -12.93 42.46 14.29
N ILE A 60 -11.67 42.55 14.71
CA ILE A 60 -11.16 43.63 15.57
C ILE A 60 -9.88 44.23 14.98
N THR A 61 -9.03 43.40 14.37
CA THR A 61 -7.70 43.82 13.91
C THR A 61 -7.48 43.70 12.40
N GLU A 62 -8.26 42.90 11.67
CA GLU A 62 -8.20 42.75 10.21
C GLU A 62 -9.55 42.25 9.65
N ASP A 63 -9.99 42.78 8.49
CA ASP A 63 -11.27 42.41 7.87
C ASP A 63 -11.32 40.95 7.42
N ASN A 64 -11.82 40.12 8.35
CA ASN A 64 -11.91 38.69 8.16
C ASN A 64 -13.05 38.31 7.22
N ALA A 65 -14.15 39.08 7.23
CA ALA A 65 -15.36 38.85 6.46
C ALA A 65 -15.27 39.36 5.01
N GLY A 66 -14.31 40.21 4.70
CA GLY A 66 -14.04 40.69 3.34
C GLY A 66 -14.92 41.87 2.91
N ASN A 67 -15.49 42.62 3.85
CA ASN A 67 -16.37 43.78 3.63
C ASN A 67 -15.66 45.13 3.56
N GLY A 68 -14.35 45.24 3.80
CA GLY A 68 -13.61 46.52 3.69
C GLY A 68 -12.35 46.60 4.55
N THR A 69 -11.51 47.63 4.42
CA THR A 69 -10.38 47.80 5.37
C THR A 69 -10.78 48.68 6.55
N ASP A 70 -10.61 48.15 7.77
CA ASP A 70 -10.46 48.86 9.06
C ASP A 70 -11.25 50.17 9.23
N GLY A 71 -12.57 50.11 9.06
CA GLY A 71 -13.48 51.22 9.42
C GLY A 71 -13.42 52.43 8.49
N VAL A 72 -12.95 52.25 7.24
CA VAL A 72 -12.93 53.31 6.22
C VAL A 72 -13.65 52.85 4.95
N ASP A 73 -14.91 53.26 4.80
CA ASP A 73 -15.85 53.03 3.67
C ASP A 73 -16.71 51.75 3.70
N GLU A 74 -17.25 51.37 4.86
CA GLU A 74 -18.19 50.25 4.97
C GLU A 74 -19.66 50.71 5.02
N ASN A 75 -20.55 50.05 4.27
CA ASN A 75 -21.98 50.31 4.35
C ASN A 75 -22.83 49.05 4.10
N PRO A 76 -23.36 48.41 5.16
CA PRO A 76 -23.12 48.72 6.57
C PRO A 76 -21.80 48.13 7.08
N ASP A 77 -21.14 48.87 7.97
CA ASP A 77 -20.00 48.44 8.81
C ASP A 77 -20.47 47.34 9.78
N ASP A 78 -19.73 46.25 9.90
CA ASP A 78 -19.95 45.28 10.97
C ASP A 78 -19.29 45.77 12.29
N PRO A 79 -19.69 45.24 13.45
CA PRO A 79 -19.20 45.75 14.72
C PRO A 79 -17.83 45.15 15.08
N ASP A 80 -16.87 46.01 15.49
CA ASP A 80 -15.57 45.60 16.05
C ASP A 80 -15.70 44.82 17.39
N ASP A 81 -16.25 43.60 17.35
CA ASP A 81 -16.59 42.83 18.54
C ASP A 81 -16.08 41.40 18.57
N GLY A 82 -15.35 40.92 17.54
CA GLY A 82 -14.69 39.61 17.55
C GLY A 82 -15.65 38.41 17.56
N GLY A 83 -16.95 38.65 17.39
CA GLY A 83 -18.01 37.66 17.57
C GLY A 83 -18.56 37.09 16.27
N TRP A 84 -19.71 36.43 16.36
CA TRP A 84 -20.43 35.88 15.23
C TRP A 84 -21.92 36.21 15.37
N ASP A 85 -22.58 36.38 14.23
CA ASP A 85 -24.03 36.36 14.19
C ASP A 85 -24.58 35.00 14.56
N TRP A 86 -25.75 35.00 15.21
CA TRP A 86 -26.47 33.76 15.50
C TRP A 86 -26.92 33.04 14.23
N ARG A 87 -27.49 33.80 13.29
CA ARG A 87 -28.06 33.31 12.04
C ARG A 87 -27.90 34.36 10.96
N LEU A 88 -27.43 33.93 9.79
CA LEU A 88 -27.30 34.77 8.61
C LEU A 88 -28.06 34.15 7.44
N THR A 89 -28.78 35.00 6.69
CA THR A 89 -29.43 34.65 5.42
C THR A 89 -28.64 35.34 4.31
N SER A 90 -27.68 34.66 3.68
CA SER A 90 -26.92 35.26 2.58
C SER A 90 -26.65 34.25 1.45
N PRO A 91 -27.18 34.47 0.23
CA PRO A 91 -26.82 33.69 -0.95
C PRO A 91 -25.38 34.00 -1.40
N PRO A 92 -24.75 33.17 -2.24
CA PRO A 92 -23.32 32.88 -2.18
C PRO A 92 -22.47 34.14 -2.32
N ALA A 93 -21.44 34.23 -1.47
CA ALA A 93 -20.30 35.15 -1.52
C ALA A 93 -20.54 36.59 -2.06
N PRO A 94 -20.21 37.64 -1.30
CA PRO A 94 -19.42 37.59 -0.07
C PRO A 94 -20.28 37.22 1.16
N PHE A 95 -19.67 36.45 2.07
CA PHE A 95 -20.16 36.36 3.44
C PHE A 95 -20.01 37.75 4.05
N SER A 96 -21.02 38.23 4.75
CA SER A 96 -20.98 39.54 5.40
C SER A 96 -21.61 39.39 6.77
N HIS A 97 -20.88 39.81 7.80
CA HIS A 97 -21.42 39.92 9.13
C HIS A 97 -22.52 41.00 9.17
N SER A 98 -23.46 40.86 10.10
CA SER A 98 -24.51 41.85 10.31
C SER A 98 -23.96 43.10 11.00
N ALA A 99 -24.60 44.24 10.77
CA ALA A 99 -24.26 45.51 11.42
C ALA A 99 -24.63 45.57 12.92
N SER A 100 -25.15 44.48 13.49
CA SER A 100 -25.57 44.40 14.89
C SER A 100 -24.52 43.68 15.72
N SER A 101 -24.28 44.15 16.94
CA SER A 101 -23.34 43.47 17.84
C SER A 101 -23.71 42.00 18.03
N SER A 102 -22.68 41.17 18.04
CA SER A 102 -22.79 39.72 18.14
C SER A 102 -23.48 39.32 19.46
N PRO A 103 -24.32 38.27 19.45
CA PRO A 103 -24.95 37.77 20.67
C PRO A 103 -23.89 37.29 21.68
N THR A 104 -23.89 37.88 22.88
CA THR A 104 -22.84 37.64 23.88
C THR A 104 -22.80 36.24 24.48
N ASN A 105 -23.69 35.33 24.07
CA ASN A 105 -23.80 33.97 24.60
C ASN A 105 -23.27 32.88 23.67
N ILE A 106 -22.81 33.22 22.46
CA ILE A 106 -22.42 32.23 21.44
C ILE A 106 -20.96 32.32 21.01
N TYR A 107 -20.21 33.28 21.56
CA TYR A 107 -18.83 33.54 21.20
C TYR A 107 -17.95 32.29 21.37
N GLY A 108 -17.90 31.75 22.59
CA GLY A 108 -17.00 30.63 22.86
C GLY A 108 -17.37 29.34 22.13
N VAL A 109 -18.66 29.07 21.93
CA VAL A 109 -19.13 27.90 21.17
C VAL A 109 -18.82 28.05 19.68
N SER A 110 -18.98 29.24 19.10
CA SER A 110 -18.69 29.51 17.67
C SER A 110 -17.19 29.61 17.37
N GLY A 111 -16.38 30.09 18.31
CA GLY A 111 -14.93 30.15 18.15
C GLY A 111 -14.23 28.81 18.30
N MET A 112 -14.84 27.81 18.96
CA MET A 112 -14.17 26.56 19.34
C MET A 112 -13.58 25.79 18.14
N GLY A 113 -14.28 25.80 17.01
CA GLY A 113 -13.84 25.19 15.76
C GLY A 113 -12.52 25.75 15.25
N LEU A 114 -12.29 27.07 15.40
CA LEU A 114 -11.03 27.71 15.01
C LEU A 114 -9.85 27.17 15.81
N ILE A 115 -9.98 27.04 17.14
CA ILE A 115 -8.92 26.49 18.01
C ILE A 115 -8.56 25.07 17.56
N ARG A 116 -9.56 24.22 17.30
CA ARG A 116 -9.34 22.82 16.91
C ARG A 116 -8.75 22.70 15.52
N ALA A 117 -9.22 23.49 14.57
CA ALA A 117 -8.63 23.54 13.24
C ALA A 117 -7.18 24.01 13.28
N TYR A 118 -6.86 25.07 14.01
CA TYR A 118 -5.49 25.54 14.18
C TYR A 118 -4.57 24.47 14.79
N GLN A 119 -5.08 23.68 15.74
CA GLN A 119 -4.36 22.53 16.31
C GLN A 119 -4.11 21.40 15.29
N LYS A 120 -5.07 21.12 14.40
CA LYS A 120 -4.95 20.04 13.40
C LYS A 120 -4.11 20.45 12.19
N LEU A 121 -4.28 21.67 11.70
CA LEU A 121 -3.62 22.21 10.49
C LEU A 121 -2.19 22.70 10.76
N GLY A 122 -1.90 23.08 12.01
CA GLY A 122 -0.58 23.57 12.44
C GLY A 122 -0.46 25.09 12.47
N THR A 123 0.66 25.57 13.03
CA THR A 123 0.82 26.98 13.46
C THR A 123 1.15 27.98 12.35
N ALA A 124 1.10 27.58 11.08
CA ALA A 124 1.43 28.45 9.94
C ALA A 124 0.23 29.31 9.48
N GLU A 125 -0.99 28.99 9.93
CA GLU A 125 -2.22 29.66 9.52
C GLU A 125 -2.44 30.98 10.27
N THR A 126 -1.82 32.05 9.79
CA THR A 126 -1.84 33.37 10.46
C THR A 126 -3.24 33.96 10.61
N GLY A 127 -4.13 33.77 9.63
CA GLY A 127 -5.50 34.29 9.71
C GLY A 127 -6.37 33.57 10.75
N LEU A 128 -6.16 32.25 10.95
CA LEU A 128 -6.85 31.53 12.03
C LEU A 128 -6.34 32.01 13.39
N TYR A 129 -5.04 32.24 13.52
CA TYR A 129 -4.46 32.77 14.75
C TYR A 129 -5.06 34.14 15.10
N THR A 130 -5.16 35.08 14.16
CA THR A 130 -5.76 36.40 14.39
C THR A 130 -7.21 36.28 14.85
N ALA A 131 -8.04 35.52 14.12
CA ALA A 131 -9.43 35.28 14.46
C ALA A 131 -9.62 34.70 15.86
N ILE A 132 -8.76 33.75 16.25
CA ILE A 132 -8.76 33.17 17.59
C ILE A 132 -8.47 34.24 18.65
N THR A 133 -7.45 35.07 18.43
CA THR A 133 -7.04 36.12 19.38
C THR A 133 -8.03 37.26 19.47
N ASP A 134 -8.64 37.69 18.36
CA ASP A 134 -9.64 38.76 18.34
C ASP A 134 -10.84 38.39 19.23
N ALA A 135 -11.39 37.19 19.04
CA ALA A 135 -12.46 36.66 19.89
C ALA A 135 -12.03 36.58 21.36
N ALA A 136 -10.83 36.06 21.64
CA ALA A 136 -10.33 35.87 23.00
C ALA A 136 -10.11 37.20 23.75
N ASP A 137 -9.49 38.18 23.08
CA ASP A 137 -9.21 39.51 23.63
C ASP A 137 -10.51 40.25 23.97
N TYR A 138 -11.48 40.23 23.07
CA TYR A 138 -12.79 40.86 23.32
C TYR A 138 -13.56 40.16 24.44
N MET A 139 -13.62 38.82 24.42
CA MET A 139 -14.22 38.04 25.49
C MET A 139 -13.57 38.33 26.84
N ALA A 140 -12.24 38.39 26.91
CA ALA A 140 -11.51 38.68 28.14
C ALA A 140 -11.79 40.10 28.65
N GLY A 141 -11.84 41.09 27.74
CA GLY A 141 -12.10 42.50 28.06
C GLY A 141 -13.54 42.82 28.45
N ASN A 142 -14.52 42.03 28.02
CA ASN A 142 -15.94 42.32 28.21
C ASN A 142 -16.60 41.43 29.29
N PRO A 143 -16.96 41.96 30.48
CA PRO A 143 -17.59 41.17 31.55
C PRO A 143 -19.04 40.73 31.25
N GLY A 144 -19.62 41.20 30.14
CA GLY A 144 -20.93 40.79 29.62
C GLY A 144 -20.91 39.43 28.92
N ILE A 145 -19.77 39.05 28.34
CA ILE A 145 -19.55 37.74 27.68
C ILE A 145 -19.00 36.76 28.71
N ARG A 146 -19.79 35.77 29.11
CA ARG A 146 -19.55 34.97 30.33
C ARG A 146 -20.39 33.69 30.40
N SER A 147 -20.77 33.14 29.26
CA SER A 147 -21.36 31.80 29.15
C SER A 147 -20.29 30.74 29.46
N SER A 148 -20.73 29.51 29.74
CA SER A 148 -19.81 28.37 29.94
C SER A 148 -18.92 28.14 28.71
N GLY A 149 -19.47 28.26 27.50
CA GLY A 149 -18.71 28.20 26.26
C GLY A 149 -17.58 29.23 26.20
N ASP A 150 -17.84 30.48 26.59
CA ASP A 150 -16.83 31.56 26.60
C ASP A 150 -15.70 31.25 27.56
N LEU A 151 -16.02 30.70 28.75
CA LEU A 151 -15.02 30.29 29.73
C LEU A 151 -14.15 29.16 29.18
N ILE A 152 -14.76 28.12 28.59
CA ILE A 152 -14.02 26.99 28.00
C ILE A 152 -13.12 27.48 26.86
N TYR A 153 -13.61 28.38 26.02
CA TYR A 153 -12.84 28.98 24.94
C TYR A 153 -11.61 29.74 25.47
N LEU A 154 -11.80 30.66 26.43
CA LEU A 154 -10.71 31.41 27.04
C LEU A 154 -9.65 30.50 27.70
N LEU A 155 -10.08 29.44 28.40
CA LEU A 155 -9.16 28.47 29.02
C LEU A 155 -8.35 27.70 27.95
N ARG A 156 -8.99 27.30 26.83
CA ARG A 156 -8.29 26.65 25.73
C ARG A 156 -7.35 27.61 24.99
N CYS A 157 -7.75 28.85 24.79
CA CYS A 157 -6.90 29.91 24.25
C CYS A 157 -5.67 30.15 25.14
N ASP A 158 -5.81 30.17 26.46
CA ASP A 158 -4.67 30.34 27.37
C ASP A 158 -3.65 29.19 27.23
N SER A 159 -4.16 27.97 27.05
CA SER A 159 -3.31 26.80 26.80
C SER A 159 -2.60 26.87 25.43
N LEU A 160 -3.26 27.45 24.43
CA LEU A 160 -2.71 27.62 23.08
C LEU A 160 -1.74 28.81 22.98
N ILE A 161 -2.04 29.89 23.69
CA ILE A 161 -1.34 31.19 23.65
C ILE A 161 -1.08 31.66 25.09
N PRO A 162 -0.09 31.05 25.78
CA PRO A 162 0.14 31.33 27.20
C PRO A 162 0.59 32.77 27.46
N GLY A 163 0.13 33.35 28.57
CA GLY A 163 0.60 34.65 29.06
C GLY A 163 -0.26 35.86 28.69
N MET A 164 -1.39 35.64 28.02
CA MET A 164 -2.36 36.68 27.67
C MET A 164 -3.38 36.98 28.79
N GLY A 165 -3.47 36.12 29.81
CA GLY A 165 -4.38 36.30 30.94
C GLY A 165 -5.81 35.83 30.67
N TYR A 166 -6.01 34.98 29.66
CA TYR A 166 -7.33 34.45 29.31
C TYR A 166 -7.87 33.52 30.39
N ALA A 167 -7.02 32.68 30.98
CA ALA A 167 -7.42 31.83 32.11
C ALA A 167 -7.89 32.65 33.32
N ASP A 168 -7.21 33.76 33.63
CA ASP A 168 -7.58 34.66 34.73
C ASP A 168 -8.94 35.34 34.45
N ALA A 169 -9.19 35.73 33.19
CA ALA A 169 -10.47 36.29 32.77
C ALA A 169 -11.61 35.26 32.89
N ALA A 170 -11.39 34.02 32.46
CA ALA A 170 -12.35 32.93 32.61
C ALA A 170 -12.66 32.66 34.08
N LYS A 171 -11.63 32.57 34.92
CA LYS A 171 -11.76 32.42 36.38
C LYS A 171 -12.58 33.53 37.01
N ALA A 172 -12.27 34.79 36.71
CA ALA A 172 -12.99 35.94 37.25
C ALA A 172 -14.48 35.93 36.86
N LYS A 173 -14.80 35.50 35.64
CA LYS A 173 -16.18 35.34 35.18
C LYS A 173 -16.90 34.20 35.90
N PHE A 174 -16.25 33.04 36.08
CA PHE A 174 -16.80 31.92 36.85
C PHE A 174 -17.09 32.34 38.30
N ASP A 175 -16.10 32.93 38.98
CA ASP A 175 -16.22 33.39 40.37
C ASP A 175 -17.35 34.41 40.53
N ALA A 176 -17.52 35.32 39.57
CA ALA A 176 -18.62 36.28 39.57
C ALA A 176 -20.00 35.61 39.46
N ARG A 177 -20.11 34.51 38.70
CA ARG A 177 -21.34 33.70 38.60
C ARG A 177 -21.61 32.97 39.92
N ILE A 178 -20.61 32.32 40.49
CA ILE A 178 -20.75 31.67 41.80
C ILE A 178 -21.18 32.68 42.87
N ALA A 179 -20.57 33.87 42.90
CA ALA A 179 -20.96 34.92 43.84
C ALA A 179 -22.40 35.43 43.63
N ALA A 180 -22.87 35.49 42.38
CA ALA A 180 -24.22 35.95 42.05
C ALA A 180 -25.33 34.93 42.43
N TYR A 181 -25.06 33.63 42.31
CA TYR A 181 -26.02 32.56 42.59
C TYR A 181 -25.82 31.92 43.99
N GLY A 182 -24.71 32.26 44.66
CA GLY A 182 -24.38 31.88 46.02
C GLY A 182 -23.47 30.65 46.12
N ASN A 183 -23.66 29.64 45.27
CA ASN A 183 -22.78 28.47 45.13
C ASN A 183 -23.00 27.79 43.76
N ALA A 184 -22.19 26.77 43.47
CA ALA A 184 -22.20 26.05 42.21
C ALA A 184 -23.49 25.24 41.99
N ALA A 185 -23.96 24.51 43.00
CA ALA A 185 -25.23 23.77 42.92
C ALA A 185 -26.43 24.69 42.62
N HIS A 186 -26.50 25.87 43.23
CA HIS A 186 -27.56 26.86 42.97
C HIS A 186 -27.45 27.46 41.57
N LEU A 187 -26.24 27.65 41.04
CA LEU A 187 -26.04 28.04 39.64
C LEU A 187 -26.62 26.97 38.71
N ALA A 188 -26.24 25.70 38.87
CA ALA A 188 -26.76 24.59 38.08
C ALA A 188 -28.29 24.44 38.20
N ASP A 189 -28.84 24.50 39.41
CA ASP A 189 -30.29 24.40 39.63
C ASP A 189 -31.03 25.58 38.98
N SER A 190 -30.45 26.78 38.99
CA SER A 190 -31.03 27.92 38.29
C SER A 190 -31.05 27.74 36.77
N ILE A 191 -29.99 27.17 36.18
CA ILE A 191 -29.90 26.89 34.74
C ILE A 191 -30.99 25.89 34.35
N LYS A 192 -31.05 24.75 35.06
CA LYS A 192 -32.09 23.73 34.88
C LYS A 192 -33.50 24.33 34.88
N ASN A 193 -33.83 25.09 35.92
CA ASN A 193 -35.17 25.66 36.09
C ASN A 193 -35.49 26.71 35.01
N ILE A 194 -34.49 27.46 34.53
CA ILE A 194 -34.68 28.45 33.47
C ILE A 194 -34.94 27.76 32.13
N ARG A 195 -34.17 26.72 31.79
CA ARG A 195 -34.39 25.93 30.57
C ARG A 195 -35.77 25.28 30.55
N TYR A 196 -36.17 24.68 31.67
CA TYR A 196 -37.55 24.20 31.83
C TYR A 196 -38.59 25.31 31.63
N SER A 197 -38.38 26.50 32.20
CA SER A 197 -39.32 27.62 32.05
C SER A 197 -39.44 28.15 30.61
N GLN A 198 -38.43 27.91 29.78
CA GLN A 198 -38.42 28.21 28.35
C GLN A 198 -39.12 27.13 27.50
N GLY A 199 -39.61 26.05 28.10
CA GLY A 199 -40.25 24.93 27.40
C GLY A 199 -39.32 23.78 27.06
N TYR A 200 -38.07 23.80 27.56
CA TYR A 200 -37.06 22.77 27.28
C TYR A 200 -36.92 21.77 28.42
N ALA A 201 -37.96 20.95 28.62
CA ALA A 201 -37.88 19.75 29.45
C ALA A 201 -37.22 18.60 28.64
N ASN A 202 -35.95 18.79 28.27
CA ASN A 202 -35.21 17.88 27.39
C ASN A 202 -33.69 18.04 27.55
N GLY A 203 -32.92 17.40 26.66
CA GLY A 203 -31.47 17.26 26.76
C GLY A 203 -30.66 18.56 26.87
N ILE A 204 -31.22 19.72 26.49
CA ILE A 204 -30.51 21.00 26.61
C ILE A 204 -30.17 21.35 28.08
N ILE A 205 -30.95 20.85 29.04
CA ILE A 205 -30.71 21.04 30.47
C ILE A 205 -29.35 20.45 30.85
N ALA A 206 -29.14 19.18 30.51
CA ALA A 206 -27.92 18.47 30.85
C ALA A 206 -26.72 19.01 30.09
N TRP A 207 -26.90 19.41 28.83
CA TRP A 207 -25.86 20.05 28.03
C TRP A 207 -25.33 21.35 28.63
N ASP A 208 -26.23 22.29 28.95
CA ASP A 208 -25.83 23.61 29.45
C ASP A 208 -25.08 23.48 30.80
N ILE A 209 -25.63 22.66 31.70
CA ILE A 209 -24.97 22.36 32.99
C ILE A 209 -23.64 21.65 32.77
N GLY A 210 -23.56 20.69 31.85
CA GLY A 210 -22.34 19.95 31.54
C GLY A 210 -21.19 20.85 31.10
N LEU A 211 -21.46 21.88 30.30
CA LEU A 211 -20.44 22.88 29.93
C LEU A 211 -19.95 23.69 31.15
N TRP A 212 -20.82 24.00 32.12
CA TRP A 212 -20.40 24.63 33.38
C TRP A 212 -19.55 23.68 34.25
N VAL A 213 -19.89 22.38 34.28
CA VAL A 213 -19.06 21.37 34.96
C VAL A 213 -17.68 21.26 34.30
N GLN A 214 -17.64 21.25 32.96
CA GLN A 214 -16.38 21.26 32.21
C GLN A 214 -15.53 22.49 32.53
N ALA A 215 -16.12 23.68 32.51
CA ALA A 215 -15.41 24.91 32.86
C ALA A 215 -14.82 24.86 34.27
N ALA A 216 -15.58 24.35 35.26
CA ALA A 216 -15.10 24.17 36.62
C ALA A 216 -13.95 23.14 36.71
N GLY A 217 -14.09 21.98 36.06
CA GLY A 217 -13.02 20.96 36.03
C GLY A 217 -11.74 21.46 35.34
N MET A 218 -11.87 22.27 34.28
CA MET A 218 -10.72 22.91 33.64
C MET A 218 -10.05 23.95 34.54
N LEU A 219 -10.83 24.75 35.27
CA LEU A 219 -10.31 25.71 36.26
C LEU A 219 -9.58 25.00 37.40
N GLU A 220 -10.10 23.87 37.89
CA GLU A 220 -9.41 23.03 38.89
C GLU A 220 -8.04 22.58 38.40
N GLY A 221 -7.94 22.17 37.13
CA GLY A 221 -6.66 21.80 36.52
C GLY A 221 -5.65 22.96 36.42
N MET A 222 -6.13 24.19 36.18
CA MET A 222 -5.27 25.38 36.04
C MET A 222 -4.93 26.05 37.37
N TYR A 223 -5.83 25.98 38.34
CA TYR A 223 -5.73 26.65 39.64
C TYR A 223 -5.97 25.68 40.81
N PRO A 224 -5.22 24.56 40.91
CA PRO A 224 -5.46 23.53 41.94
C PRO A 224 -5.20 24.02 43.38
N ASP A 225 -4.50 25.15 43.54
CA ASP A 225 -4.18 25.75 44.85
C ASP A 225 -5.05 26.99 45.17
N ASP A 226 -6.08 27.29 44.37
CA ASP A 226 -6.98 28.43 44.67
C ASP A 226 -7.74 28.21 45.98
N ALA A 227 -8.17 29.30 46.61
CA ALA A 227 -8.97 29.23 47.83
C ALA A 227 -10.39 28.71 47.58
N TYR A 228 -10.90 28.87 46.36
CA TYR A 228 -12.15 28.28 45.92
C TYR A 228 -11.89 26.91 45.27
N ASP A 229 -12.59 25.89 45.74
CA ASP A 229 -12.46 24.51 45.28
C ASP A 229 -13.31 24.29 44.01
N TYR A 230 -12.67 24.39 42.85
CA TYR A 230 -13.34 24.23 41.56
C TYR A 230 -13.71 22.77 41.28
N GLY A 231 -12.91 21.83 41.77
CA GLY A 231 -13.22 20.40 41.73
C GLY A 231 -14.52 20.07 42.46
N GLN A 232 -14.70 20.58 43.68
CA GLN A 232 -15.96 20.42 44.42
C GLN A 232 -17.11 21.17 43.75
N ALA A 233 -16.86 22.34 43.15
CA ALA A 233 -17.88 23.04 42.36
C ALA A 233 -18.36 22.19 41.16
N ALA A 234 -17.45 21.48 40.48
CA ALA A 234 -17.78 20.55 39.40
C ALA A 234 -18.65 19.39 39.93
N VAL A 235 -18.28 18.78 41.06
CA VAL A 235 -19.06 17.72 41.72
C VAL A 235 -20.46 18.19 42.11
N ASP A 236 -20.57 19.38 42.71
CA ASP A 236 -21.84 19.96 43.16
C ASP A 236 -22.80 20.21 41.99
N MET A 237 -22.29 20.66 40.84
CA MET A 237 -23.09 20.87 39.62
C MET A 237 -23.45 19.54 38.93
N ALA A 238 -22.51 18.58 38.88
CA ALA A 238 -22.75 17.24 38.35
C ALA A 238 -23.82 16.49 39.15
N GLU A 239 -23.90 16.70 40.46
CA GLU A 239 -24.95 16.13 41.31
C GLU A 239 -26.33 16.67 40.93
N VAL A 240 -26.46 17.96 40.58
CA VAL A 240 -27.75 18.55 40.18
C VAL A 240 -28.29 17.90 38.92
N VAL A 241 -27.44 17.68 37.91
CA VAL A 241 -27.86 17.03 36.66
C VAL A 241 -28.09 15.53 36.86
N TRP A 242 -27.32 14.86 37.71
CA TRP A 242 -27.58 13.46 38.05
C TRP A 242 -28.93 13.26 38.74
N GLN A 243 -29.25 14.13 39.72
CA GLN A 243 -30.54 14.10 40.42
C GLN A 243 -31.72 14.33 39.47
N ASP A 244 -31.55 15.21 38.49
CA ASP A 244 -32.57 15.45 37.47
C ASP A 244 -32.72 14.25 36.55
N SER A 245 -31.61 13.66 36.09
CA SER A 245 -31.63 12.70 34.99
C SER A 245 -31.70 11.22 35.36
N PHE A 246 -31.46 10.85 36.61
CA PHE A 246 -31.48 9.46 37.08
C PHE A 246 -32.39 9.22 38.29
N ASN A 247 -32.87 10.29 38.95
CA ASN A 247 -33.58 10.19 40.23
C ASN A 247 -34.91 10.98 40.24
N ASP A 248 -35.44 11.35 39.08
CA ASP A 248 -36.70 12.08 38.92
C ASP A 248 -36.82 13.32 39.81
N ASN A 249 -35.72 14.04 40.01
CA ASN A 249 -35.68 15.16 40.96
C ASN A 249 -35.15 16.46 40.31
N PRO A 250 -36.02 17.18 39.58
CA PRO A 250 -37.45 16.90 39.32
C PRO A 250 -37.76 15.96 38.14
N GLY A 251 -36.77 15.54 37.34
CA GLY A 251 -37.00 14.69 36.17
C GLY A 251 -37.37 15.49 34.93
N TYR A 252 -36.71 16.63 34.69
CA TYR A 252 -36.97 17.44 33.50
C TYR A 252 -36.27 16.93 32.24
N PHE A 253 -35.11 16.28 32.40
CA PHE A 253 -34.51 15.44 31.37
C PHE A 253 -34.12 14.12 31.99
N ASP A 254 -34.94 13.09 31.84
CA ASP A 254 -34.69 11.74 32.35
C ASP A 254 -34.20 10.82 31.22
N VAL A 255 -33.09 10.12 31.47
CA VAL A 255 -32.41 9.33 30.44
C VAL A 255 -33.21 8.11 29.95
N GLU A 256 -34.16 7.61 30.73
CA GLU A 256 -35.01 6.48 30.35
C GLU A 256 -36.42 6.92 29.91
N ASP A 257 -37.04 7.87 30.61
CA ASP A 257 -38.40 8.34 30.30
C ASP A 257 -38.43 9.19 29.02
N ASP A 258 -37.37 9.97 28.75
CA ASP A 258 -37.27 10.78 27.53
C ASP A 258 -36.60 10.02 26.37
N LYS A 259 -36.34 8.72 26.53
CA LYS A 259 -35.83 7.84 25.47
C LYS A 259 -36.92 7.47 24.48
N GLY A 260 -37.14 8.30 23.47
CA GLY A 260 -38.16 8.05 22.45
C GLY A 260 -37.84 8.66 21.09
N TYR A 261 -38.73 8.34 20.14
CA TYR A 261 -38.73 8.87 18.78
C TYR A 261 -40.16 9.22 18.37
N ASP A 262 -40.33 10.47 17.96
CA ASP A 262 -41.56 11.00 17.38
C ASP A 262 -41.26 11.58 16.00
N PRO A 263 -41.67 10.92 14.89
CA PRO A 263 -41.46 11.44 13.54
C PRO A 263 -42.24 12.73 13.26
N SER A 264 -43.28 13.03 14.05
CA SER A 264 -44.01 14.30 13.94
C SER A 264 -43.36 15.45 14.71
N ARG A 265 -42.33 15.14 15.52
CA ARG A 265 -41.63 16.06 16.43
C ARG A 265 -42.56 16.84 17.37
N ALA A 266 -43.77 16.34 17.62
CA ALA A 266 -44.71 16.99 18.52
C ALA A 266 -44.31 16.82 20.00
N ASN A 267 -43.60 15.73 20.32
CA ASN A 267 -43.06 15.51 21.66
C ASN A 267 -41.69 16.17 21.84
N VAL A 268 -41.69 17.35 22.46
CA VAL A 268 -40.49 18.16 22.73
C VAL A 268 -39.53 17.53 23.74
N ASN A 269 -39.97 16.54 24.52
CA ASN A 269 -39.11 15.84 25.47
C ASN A 269 -38.03 15.00 24.78
N TYR A 270 -38.31 14.49 23.57
CA TYR A 270 -37.37 13.65 22.83
C TYR A 270 -36.29 14.46 22.09
N TRP A 271 -36.44 15.78 22.07
CA TRP A 271 -35.55 16.68 21.33
C TRP A 271 -34.17 16.75 21.99
N TRP A 272 -33.12 16.83 21.18
CA TRP A 272 -31.73 16.96 21.63
C TRP A 272 -31.28 15.88 22.64
N TYR A 273 -31.89 14.69 22.60
CA TYR A 273 -31.64 13.62 23.57
C TYR A 273 -30.14 13.30 23.68
N ASN A 274 -29.47 13.08 22.54
CA ASN A 274 -28.04 12.75 22.50
C ASN A 274 -27.12 13.91 22.89
N ILE A 275 -27.54 15.17 22.72
CA ILE A 275 -26.84 16.34 23.26
C ILE A 275 -26.92 16.35 24.80
N GLY A 276 -28.06 15.95 25.36
CA GLY A 276 -28.21 15.74 26.80
C GLY A 276 -27.30 14.65 27.34
N LEU A 277 -27.14 13.54 26.59
CA LEU A 277 -26.18 12.49 26.95
C LEU A 277 -24.74 13.02 26.97
N PHE A 278 -24.34 13.83 25.98
CA PHE A 278 -23.04 14.51 26.00
C PHE A 278 -22.87 15.36 27.27
N GLY A 279 -23.89 16.11 27.67
CA GLY A 279 -23.87 16.93 28.89
C GLY A 279 -23.65 16.12 30.16
N LEU A 280 -24.34 14.97 30.29
CA LEU A 280 -24.17 14.04 31.40
C LEU A 280 -22.78 13.40 31.42
N ILE A 281 -22.33 12.87 30.28
CA ILE A 281 -21.00 12.27 30.13
C ILE A 281 -19.91 13.28 30.51
N THR A 282 -20.00 14.50 29.97
CA THR A 282 -19.08 15.60 30.25
C THR A 282 -19.08 15.94 31.74
N SER A 283 -20.26 16.03 32.36
CA SER A 283 -20.38 16.31 33.80
C SER A 283 -19.66 15.27 34.64
N PHE A 284 -19.87 13.98 34.36
CA PHE A 284 -19.32 12.89 35.16
C PHE A 284 -17.81 12.70 34.94
N GLN A 285 -17.33 12.94 33.71
CA GLN A 285 -15.90 12.91 33.39
C GLN A 285 -15.13 14.05 34.09
N TYR A 286 -15.59 15.30 33.97
CA TYR A 286 -14.86 16.45 34.52
C TYR A 286 -14.98 16.60 36.04
N SER A 287 -16.06 16.09 36.64
CA SER A 287 -16.20 16.10 38.10
C SER A 287 -15.61 14.87 38.78
N GLY A 288 -15.41 13.76 38.06
CA GLY A 288 -15.04 12.48 38.64
C GLY A 288 -16.13 11.83 39.50
N SER A 289 -17.36 12.35 39.50
CA SER A 289 -18.53 11.76 40.18
C SER A 289 -19.39 10.95 39.20
N HIS A 290 -20.20 10.01 39.72
CA HIS A 290 -21.14 9.18 38.94
C HIS A 290 -20.53 8.45 37.72
N VAL A 291 -19.23 8.19 37.74
CA VAL A 291 -18.50 7.56 36.63
C VAL A 291 -18.99 6.13 36.31
N SER A 292 -19.70 5.48 37.22
CA SER A 292 -20.36 4.19 36.98
C SER A 292 -21.45 4.28 35.90
N GLU A 293 -22.04 5.45 35.69
CA GLU A 293 -23.15 5.64 34.74
C GLU A 293 -22.66 5.93 33.31
N ILE A 294 -21.39 6.28 33.12
CA ILE A 294 -20.82 6.63 31.81
C ILE A 294 -20.98 5.47 30.82
N GLY A 295 -20.74 4.24 31.25
CA GLY A 295 -20.89 3.07 30.36
C GLY A 295 -22.34 2.88 29.88
N PHE A 296 -23.33 3.19 30.73
CA PHE A 296 -24.74 3.16 30.34
C PHE A 296 -25.07 4.27 29.34
N LEU A 297 -24.58 5.50 29.57
CA LEU A 297 -24.81 6.65 28.69
C LEU A 297 -24.16 6.47 27.31
N VAL A 298 -22.94 5.93 27.26
CA VAL A 298 -22.25 5.62 26.00
C VAL A 298 -23.05 4.58 25.20
N ASN A 299 -23.56 3.53 25.84
CA ASN A 299 -24.40 2.56 25.14
C ASN A 299 -25.65 3.21 24.53
N ARG A 300 -26.28 4.17 25.22
CA ARG A 300 -27.44 4.91 24.67
C ARG A 300 -27.07 5.82 23.50
N LEU A 301 -25.89 6.42 23.55
CA LEU A 301 -25.37 7.21 22.46
C LEU A 301 -25.16 6.32 21.22
N LEU A 302 -24.49 5.19 21.38
CA LEU A 302 -24.22 4.21 20.30
C LEU A 302 -25.50 3.62 19.70
N GLU A 303 -26.54 3.36 20.52
CA GLU A 303 -27.88 2.97 20.03
C GLU A 303 -28.53 4.03 19.12
N SER A 304 -28.04 5.28 19.17
CA SER A 304 -28.53 6.38 18.35
C SER A 304 -27.69 6.67 17.11
N GLN A 305 -26.59 5.95 16.90
CA GLN A 305 -25.84 6.03 15.65
C GLN A 305 -26.59 5.31 14.54
N ASN A 306 -26.85 6.02 13.45
CA ASN A 306 -27.51 5.48 12.28
C ASN A 306 -26.51 4.79 11.35
N ARG A 307 -27.00 3.92 10.47
CA ARG A 307 -26.24 3.22 9.43
C ARG A 307 -25.46 4.12 8.45
N TYR A 308 -25.82 5.39 8.32
CA TYR A 308 -25.07 6.39 7.54
C TYR A 308 -23.98 7.11 8.37
N GLY A 309 -23.75 6.69 9.62
CA GLY A 309 -22.70 7.21 10.50
C GLY A 309 -23.12 8.36 11.43
N PHE A 310 -24.15 9.14 11.08
CA PHE A 310 -24.63 10.24 11.93
C PHE A 310 -25.32 9.77 13.22
N PHE A 311 -25.44 10.66 14.20
CA PHE A 311 -26.26 10.41 15.39
C PHE A 311 -27.63 11.10 15.26
N SER A 312 -28.68 10.36 15.60
CA SER A 312 -30.04 10.87 15.51
C SER A 312 -30.27 12.03 16.49
N TYR A 313 -31.13 12.96 16.11
CA TYR A 313 -31.54 14.10 16.94
C TYR A 313 -32.28 13.63 18.21
N GLN A 314 -33.15 12.64 18.05
CA GLN A 314 -33.82 11.88 19.11
C GLN A 314 -33.09 10.54 19.32
N TRP A 315 -33.58 9.70 20.23
CA TRP A 315 -32.99 8.37 20.44
C TRP A 315 -33.34 7.39 19.30
N GLY A 316 -32.42 6.49 18.92
CA GLY A 316 -32.74 5.25 18.20
C GLY A 316 -32.24 5.08 16.76
N GLY A 317 -31.40 5.99 16.24
CA GLY A 317 -30.64 5.75 15.00
C GLY A 317 -31.49 5.72 13.73
N TYR A 318 -32.49 6.60 13.60
CA TYR A 318 -33.44 6.60 12.48
C TYR A 318 -32.94 7.40 11.26
N ASP A 319 -33.13 6.85 10.05
CA ASP A 319 -32.64 7.42 8.78
C ASP A 319 -33.08 8.88 8.53
N ASN A 320 -34.28 9.24 8.99
CA ASN A 320 -34.89 10.56 8.78
C ASN A 320 -34.81 11.46 10.02
N ASP A 321 -33.81 11.27 10.87
CA ASP A 321 -33.63 12.06 12.10
C ASP A 321 -32.18 12.54 12.30
N ALA A 322 -31.44 12.70 11.21
CA ALA A 322 -30.09 13.26 11.26
C ALA A 322 -30.06 14.68 11.85
N GLY A 323 -28.98 15.02 12.56
CA GLY A 323 -28.74 16.37 13.04
C GLY A 323 -27.24 16.65 13.17
N TRP A 324 -26.73 17.65 12.46
CA TRP A 324 -25.30 17.99 12.47
C TRP A 324 -24.76 18.30 13.86
N GLN A 325 -25.44 19.18 14.58
CA GLN A 325 -25.08 19.55 15.95
C GLN A 325 -25.09 18.32 16.87
N THR A 326 -26.11 17.46 16.77
CA THR A 326 -26.20 16.24 17.58
C THR A 326 -25.07 15.26 17.27
N THR A 327 -24.74 15.06 15.99
CA THR A 327 -23.60 14.26 15.56
C THR A 327 -22.29 14.80 16.14
N ALA A 328 -22.09 16.12 16.07
CA ALA A 328 -20.88 16.76 16.60
C ALA A 328 -20.70 16.55 18.12
N TYR A 329 -21.75 16.75 18.91
CA TYR A 329 -21.71 16.48 20.35
C TYR A 329 -21.52 15.01 20.69
N SER A 330 -22.08 14.11 19.89
CA SER A 330 -21.90 12.67 20.06
C SER A 330 -20.44 12.27 19.84
N VAL A 331 -19.80 12.82 18.79
CA VAL A 331 -18.35 12.65 18.55
C VAL A 331 -17.52 13.17 19.72
N MET A 332 -17.82 14.39 20.19
CA MET A 332 -17.11 14.97 21.33
C MET A 332 -17.29 14.15 22.62
N ALA A 333 -18.46 13.55 22.85
CA ALA A 333 -18.72 12.68 23.99
C ALA A 333 -17.87 11.40 23.93
N LEU A 334 -17.88 10.70 22.79
CA LEU A 334 -17.12 9.47 22.59
C LEU A 334 -15.62 9.73 22.72
N ALA A 335 -15.13 10.80 22.10
CA ALA A 335 -13.72 11.19 22.15
C ALA A 335 -13.27 11.56 23.58
N LEU A 336 -14.15 12.16 24.39
CA LEU A 336 -13.88 12.48 25.78
C LEU A 336 -13.77 11.23 26.66
N VAL A 337 -14.57 10.19 26.39
CA VAL A 337 -14.55 8.95 27.18
C VAL A 337 -13.33 8.11 26.84
N ASP A 338 -13.19 7.72 25.57
CA ASP A 338 -12.07 6.93 25.05
C ASP A 338 -12.07 6.98 23.51
N GLN A 339 -11.42 7.99 22.94
CA GLN A 339 -11.35 8.16 21.48
C GLN A 339 -10.82 6.90 20.77
N ALA A 340 -9.82 6.22 21.32
CA ALA A 340 -9.21 5.07 20.67
C ALA A 340 -10.17 3.87 20.62
N ALA A 341 -10.95 3.67 21.68
CA ALA A 341 -11.95 2.60 21.73
C ALA A 341 -13.13 2.83 20.79
N TYR A 342 -13.50 4.09 20.54
CA TYR A 342 -14.66 4.47 19.71
C TYR A 342 -14.28 5.13 18.38
N GLN A 343 -13.05 4.92 17.92
CA GLN A 343 -12.53 5.65 16.75
C GLN A 343 -13.33 5.32 15.48
N THR A 344 -13.84 4.11 15.33
CA THR A 344 -14.67 3.71 14.19
C THR A 344 -15.96 4.52 14.15
N GLU A 345 -16.71 4.55 15.26
CA GLU A 345 -17.97 5.26 15.39
C GLU A 345 -17.77 6.78 15.25
N ILE A 346 -16.70 7.31 15.82
CA ILE A 346 -16.30 8.71 15.65
C ILE A 346 -16.03 9.02 14.18
N SER A 347 -15.21 8.21 13.51
CA SER A 347 -14.85 8.48 12.11
C SER A 347 -16.02 8.29 11.15
N HIS A 348 -16.95 7.37 11.42
CA HIS A 348 -18.20 7.22 10.67
C HIS A 348 -19.08 8.47 10.78
N ALA A 349 -19.23 9.01 11.99
CA ALA A 349 -19.94 10.26 12.21
C ALA A 349 -19.26 11.44 11.51
N CYS A 350 -17.93 11.54 11.61
CA CYS A 350 -17.16 12.57 10.94
C CYS A 350 -17.19 12.46 9.41
N TYR A 351 -17.24 11.25 8.85
CA TYR A 351 -17.46 11.04 7.42
C TYR A 351 -18.77 11.69 6.98
N TRP A 352 -19.87 11.38 7.66
CA TRP A 352 -21.16 11.99 7.33
C TRP A 352 -21.13 13.51 7.49
N THR A 353 -20.54 14.03 8.56
CA THR A 353 -20.34 15.47 8.76
C THR A 353 -19.58 16.10 7.60
N ALA A 354 -18.48 15.49 7.15
CA ALA A 354 -17.67 16.04 6.06
C ALA A 354 -18.33 15.88 4.68
N ALA A 355 -19.01 14.76 4.43
CA ALA A 355 -19.73 14.51 3.17
C ALA A 355 -20.93 15.44 2.98
N THR A 356 -21.54 15.89 4.08
CA THR A 356 -22.68 16.83 4.06
C THR A 356 -22.27 18.29 4.24
N GLN A 357 -20.97 18.60 4.20
CA GLN A 357 -20.46 19.96 4.22
C GLN A 357 -20.85 20.69 2.93
N ASP A 358 -21.35 21.92 3.07
CA ASP A 358 -21.74 22.77 1.94
C ASP A 358 -20.51 23.37 1.24
N ALA A 359 -20.66 23.79 -0.02
CA ALA A 359 -19.59 24.42 -0.79
C ALA A 359 -19.03 25.71 -0.15
N SER A 360 -19.79 26.36 0.75
CA SER A 360 -19.31 27.46 1.60
C SER A 360 -18.23 27.06 2.60
N GLY A 361 -18.07 25.77 2.89
CA GLY A 361 -17.31 25.24 4.03
C GLY A 361 -18.14 25.10 5.32
N GLY A 362 -19.35 25.65 5.36
CA GLY A 362 -20.28 25.53 6.49
C GLY A 362 -21.27 24.36 6.37
N TRP A 363 -22.27 24.36 7.26
CA TRP A 363 -23.41 23.43 7.25
C TRP A 363 -24.71 24.24 7.33
N VAL A 364 -25.47 24.24 6.23
CA VAL A 364 -26.57 25.18 5.98
C VAL A 364 -27.91 24.51 6.26
N TYR A 365 -28.76 25.11 7.10
CA TYR A 365 -29.99 24.48 7.61
C TYR A 365 -31.19 24.53 6.65
N ASP A 366 -31.33 25.63 5.91
CA ASP A 366 -32.32 25.85 4.86
C ASP A 366 -31.64 26.70 3.77
N THR A 367 -32.33 26.99 2.67
CA THR A 367 -31.88 27.82 1.56
C THR A 367 -31.21 29.10 2.06
N ASP A 368 -29.88 29.16 1.98
CA ASP A 368 -29.01 30.29 2.36
C ASP A 368 -28.92 30.60 3.87
N GLU A 369 -29.31 29.68 4.76
CA GLU A 369 -29.28 29.88 6.22
C GLU A 369 -28.06 29.30 6.92
N HIS A 370 -27.18 30.21 7.33
CA HIS A 370 -25.91 29.91 7.97
C HIS A 370 -25.98 30.07 9.50
N LEU A 371 -25.58 29.03 10.23
CA LEU A 371 -25.47 29.00 11.70
C LEU A 371 -24.00 28.75 12.11
N PRO A 372 -23.21 29.81 12.40
CA PRO A 372 -21.79 29.68 12.75
C PRO A 372 -21.50 28.76 13.94
N GLU A 373 -22.36 28.76 14.96
CA GLU A 373 -22.27 27.84 16.10
C GLU A 373 -22.16 26.38 15.65
N ILE A 374 -23.00 25.98 14.71
CA ILE A 374 -23.08 24.59 14.25
C ILE A 374 -21.93 24.28 13.30
N GLY A 375 -21.49 25.26 12.50
CA GLY A 375 -20.25 25.15 11.75
C GLY A 375 -19.04 24.89 12.66
N SER A 376 -19.01 25.55 13.82
CA SER A 376 -17.97 25.36 14.83
C SER A 376 -18.01 23.97 15.43
N GLU A 377 -19.17 23.52 15.88
CA GLU A 377 -19.34 22.19 16.47
C GLU A 377 -18.93 21.07 15.52
N ASN A 378 -19.34 21.14 14.24
CA ASN A 378 -18.90 20.19 13.22
C ASN A 378 -17.39 20.26 12.97
N THR A 379 -16.82 21.47 12.91
CA THR A 379 -15.37 21.66 12.77
C THR A 379 -14.62 21.04 13.97
N VAL A 380 -15.16 21.16 15.18
CA VAL A 380 -14.62 20.49 16.37
C VAL A 380 -14.76 18.97 16.27
N ALA A 381 -15.85 18.43 15.72
CA ALA A 381 -16.01 17.00 15.52
C ALA A 381 -14.95 16.44 14.56
N LEU A 382 -14.73 17.10 13.42
CA LEU A 382 -13.74 16.71 12.40
C LEU A 382 -12.31 16.62 12.93
N TYR A 383 -11.97 17.37 13.98
CA TYR A 383 -10.67 17.26 14.66
C TYR A 383 -10.36 15.83 15.13
N TYR A 384 -11.38 15.09 15.57
CA TYR A 384 -11.28 13.74 16.11
C TYR A 384 -11.35 12.64 15.04
N ALA A 385 -11.56 13.02 13.78
CA ALA A 385 -11.63 12.08 12.67
C ALA A 385 -10.25 11.49 12.35
N GLU A 386 -10.23 10.19 12.08
CA GLU A 386 -9.07 9.46 11.56
C GLU A 386 -9.48 8.69 10.30
N PRO A 387 -8.64 8.66 9.25
CA PRO A 387 -8.94 7.88 8.04
C PRO A 387 -8.97 6.37 8.38
N PRO A 388 -9.70 5.54 7.60
CA PRO A 388 -9.98 4.14 7.92
C PRO A 388 -8.73 3.26 7.84
N GLN A 389 -8.52 2.35 8.81
CA GLN A 389 -7.29 1.55 8.85
C GLN A 389 -7.19 0.47 7.74
N MET A 390 -8.31 0.12 7.16
CA MET A 390 -8.48 -0.84 6.09
C MET A 390 -9.76 -0.44 5.38
N VAL A 391 -9.78 -0.58 4.06
CA VAL A 391 -11.00 -0.38 3.28
C VAL A 391 -11.32 -1.65 2.51
N ILE A 392 -12.60 -1.89 2.28
CA ILE A 392 -13.07 -2.96 1.40
C ILE A 392 -13.56 -2.38 0.07
N VAL A 393 -13.30 -3.10 -1.01
CA VAL A 393 -13.70 -2.73 -2.36
C VAL A 393 -14.47 -3.87 -2.98
N ASP A 394 -15.67 -3.58 -3.50
CA ASP A 394 -16.56 -4.55 -4.15
C ASP A 394 -17.25 -3.86 -5.33
N ASP A 395 -17.21 -4.43 -6.52
CA ASP A 395 -17.88 -3.84 -7.70
C ASP A 395 -19.41 -3.89 -7.59
N ASP A 396 -19.96 -4.69 -6.66
CA ASP A 396 -21.38 -4.70 -6.32
C ASP A 396 -21.78 -3.60 -5.31
N PHE A 397 -20.83 -2.90 -4.68
CA PHE A 397 -21.17 -1.80 -3.80
C PHE A 397 -21.60 -0.56 -4.60
N ILE A 398 -22.90 -0.29 -4.60
CA ILE A 398 -23.50 0.84 -5.32
C ILE A 398 -24.27 1.80 -4.41
N SER A 399 -24.43 1.45 -3.12
CA SER A 399 -25.09 2.25 -2.10
C SER A 399 -24.83 1.71 -0.70
N GLN A 400 -25.23 2.47 0.33
CA GLN A 400 -25.20 2.00 1.72
C GLN A 400 -26.01 0.71 1.92
N GLU A 401 -27.13 0.52 1.21
CA GLU A 401 -27.93 -0.72 1.32
C GLU A 401 -27.16 -1.96 0.84
N ALA A 402 -26.30 -1.82 -0.16
CA ALA A 402 -25.45 -2.91 -0.63
C ALA A 402 -24.40 -3.28 0.44
N VAL A 403 -23.77 -2.26 1.04
CA VAL A 403 -22.82 -2.43 2.15
C VAL A 403 -23.49 -3.03 3.38
N ASP A 404 -24.72 -2.60 3.73
CA ASP A 404 -25.50 -3.17 4.84
C ASP A 404 -25.79 -4.66 4.64
N ALA A 405 -26.12 -5.06 3.40
CA ALA A 405 -26.33 -6.47 3.08
C ALA A 405 -25.06 -7.31 3.29
N TYR A 406 -23.90 -6.77 2.89
CA TYR A 406 -22.60 -7.36 3.16
C TYR A 406 -22.30 -7.44 4.66
N ASN A 407 -22.57 -6.35 5.39
CA ASN A 407 -22.38 -6.28 6.84
C ASN A 407 -23.20 -7.32 7.60
N ILE A 408 -24.46 -7.51 7.22
CA ILE A 408 -25.34 -8.54 7.81
C ILE A 408 -24.82 -9.94 7.50
N ALA A 409 -24.37 -10.18 6.27
CA ALA A 409 -23.87 -11.49 5.87
C ALA A 409 -22.56 -11.89 6.58
N ASN A 410 -21.70 -10.90 6.89
CA ASN A 410 -20.35 -11.13 7.39
C ASN A 410 -20.13 -10.72 8.86
N GLY A 411 -21.11 -10.10 9.50
CA GLY A 411 -21.00 -9.60 10.88
C GLY A 411 -20.02 -8.42 11.01
N THR A 412 -19.99 -7.55 10.00
CA THR A 412 -19.12 -6.36 9.92
C THR A 412 -19.94 -5.08 10.08
N GLY A 413 -19.29 -3.92 10.04
CA GLY A 413 -19.93 -2.61 10.21
C GLY A 413 -19.32 -1.54 9.32
N TYR A 414 -19.06 -1.85 8.05
CA TYR A 414 -18.51 -0.90 7.09
C TYR A 414 -19.53 0.17 6.68
N LEU A 415 -19.05 1.34 6.30
CA LEU A 415 -19.78 2.53 5.88
C LEU A 415 -19.40 2.92 4.45
N TRP A 416 -20.41 3.06 3.60
CA TRP A 416 -20.27 3.43 2.19
C TRP A 416 -19.62 4.80 2.03
N GLY A 417 -18.54 4.86 1.24
CA GLY A 417 -17.77 6.07 0.98
C GLY A 417 -16.74 6.43 2.05
N TYR A 418 -16.69 5.70 3.17
CA TYR A 418 -15.64 5.82 4.18
C TYR A 418 -14.68 4.64 4.17
N ASP A 419 -15.16 3.42 4.48
CA ASP A 419 -14.34 2.21 4.53
C ASP A 419 -14.88 1.08 3.62
N ALA A 420 -15.89 1.37 2.80
CA ALA A 420 -16.39 0.53 1.72
C ALA A 420 -16.58 1.33 0.41
N PHE A 421 -16.09 0.79 -0.72
CA PHE A 421 -16.05 1.48 -2.03
C PHE A 421 -16.34 0.56 -3.21
N ALA A 422 -16.83 1.13 -4.33
CA ALA A 422 -17.09 0.40 -5.58
C ALA A 422 -15.81 0.06 -6.34
N THR A 423 -14.84 0.98 -6.31
CA THR A 423 -13.67 0.93 -7.18
C THR A 423 -12.39 0.90 -6.37
N ILE A 424 -11.36 0.25 -6.92
CA ILE A 424 -10.03 0.22 -6.29
C ILE A 424 -9.49 1.64 -6.14
N THR A 425 -9.73 2.52 -7.12
CA THR A 425 -9.29 3.92 -7.08
C THR A 425 -9.92 4.70 -5.93
N ASP A 426 -11.23 4.53 -5.69
CA ASP A 426 -11.89 5.19 -4.55
C ASP A 426 -11.41 4.59 -3.23
N GLY A 427 -11.20 3.27 -3.17
CA GLY A 427 -10.58 2.61 -2.02
C GLY A 427 -9.18 3.16 -1.71
N ILE A 428 -8.35 3.37 -2.73
CA ILE A 428 -7.03 3.99 -2.58
C ILE A 428 -7.15 5.41 -2.02
N ALA A 429 -8.07 6.22 -2.55
CA ALA A 429 -8.29 7.59 -2.08
C ALA A 429 -8.78 7.65 -0.63
N GLY A 430 -9.61 6.69 -0.21
CA GLY A 430 -10.03 6.54 1.19
C GLY A 430 -8.92 6.02 2.12
N ALA A 431 -7.97 5.24 1.59
CA ALA A 431 -6.92 4.57 2.34
C ALA A 431 -5.56 5.30 2.23
N THR A 432 -5.42 6.44 2.91
CA THR A 432 -4.22 7.29 2.76
C THR A 432 -2.89 6.69 3.22
N VAL A 433 -2.84 5.54 3.94
CA VAL A 433 -1.57 4.85 4.33
C VAL A 433 -1.72 3.32 4.57
N ARG A 434 -2.52 2.54 3.81
CA ARG A 434 -3.08 1.28 4.37
C ARG A 434 -3.43 0.12 3.41
N THR A 435 -4.21 -0.85 3.87
CA THR A 435 -4.68 -2.01 3.11
C THR A 435 -6.02 -1.73 2.42
N VAL A 436 -6.08 -1.99 1.11
CA VAL A 436 -7.28 -2.06 0.28
C VAL A 436 -7.56 -3.54 0.02
N SER A 437 -8.61 -4.07 0.65
CA SER A 437 -9.06 -5.44 0.44
C SER A 437 -10.07 -5.47 -0.70
N VAL A 438 -9.70 -6.05 -1.83
CA VAL A 438 -10.51 -6.12 -3.04
C VAL A 438 -11.23 -7.47 -3.07
N LEU A 439 -12.56 -7.44 -3.05
CA LEU A 439 -13.40 -8.63 -3.00
C LEU A 439 -13.49 -9.35 -4.37
N ASP A 440 -14.28 -10.41 -4.42
CA ASP A 440 -14.58 -11.14 -5.65
C ASP A 440 -15.30 -10.19 -6.62
N GLY A 441 -14.81 -10.00 -7.84
CA GLY A 441 -15.38 -8.98 -8.73
C GLY A 441 -14.57 -8.67 -9.98
N PHE A 442 -15.13 -7.80 -10.84
CA PHE A 442 -14.51 -7.30 -12.06
C PHE A 442 -14.25 -5.79 -12.00
N TYR A 443 -12.98 -5.41 -11.92
CA TYR A 443 -12.56 -4.03 -11.73
C TYR A 443 -11.95 -3.44 -13.00
N THR A 444 -12.61 -2.42 -13.56
CA THR A 444 -12.32 -1.93 -14.92
C THR A 444 -11.67 -0.54 -14.99
N VAL A 445 -11.49 0.11 -13.84
CA VAL A 445 -10.95 1.48 -13.76
C VAL A 445 -9.43 1.41 -13.60
N PRO A 446 -8.62 2.11 -14.42
CA PRO A 446 -7.17 2.10 -14.26
C PRO A 446 -6.74 2.71 -12.93
N ILE A 447 -5.59 2.27 -12.42
CA ILE A 447 -5.06 2.65 -11.11
C ILE A 447 -3.97 3.70 -11.29
N ASN A 448 -4.07 4.81 -10.56
CA ASN A 448 -3.07 5.87 -10.53
C ASN A 448 -2.75 6.27 -9.09
N ILE A 449 -1.50 6.08 -8.68
CA ILE A 449 -0.99 6.39 -7.34
C ILE A 449 0.24 7.29 -7.51
N GLU A 450 0.20 8.47 -6.90
CA GLU A 450 1.29 9.44 -6.99
C GLU A 450 1.53 10.06 -5.62
N GLY A 451 2.69 9.77 -5.04
CA GLY A 451 3.15 10.37 -3.78
C GLY A 451 3.79 11.74 -4.00
N ASP A 452 4.15 12.38 -2.88
CA ASP A 452 4.89 13.64 -2.91
C ASP A 452 6.30 13.46 -3.49
N SER A 453 6.93 14.57 -3.90
CA SER A 453 8.24 14.71 -4.58
C SER A 453 9.27 13.56 -4.40
N PRO A 454 10.15 13.31 -5.40
CA PRO A 454 11.10 12.18 -5.39
C PRO A 454 11.89 12.05 -4.07
N GLY A 455 11.80 10.87 -3.42
CA GLY A 455 12.45 10.57 -2.13
C GLY A 455 11.66 10.95 -0.87
N GLY A 456 10.54 11.68 -1.00
CA GLY A 456 9.58 11.95 0.07
C GLY A 456 8.41 10.97 0.03
N LYS A 457 8.63 9.71 0.41
CA LYS A 457 7.57 8.69 0.45
C LYS A 457 6.44 9.12 1.40
N SER A 458 5.33 9.65 0.89
CA SER A 458 4.14 9.95 1.69
C SER A 458 3.04 8.89 1.60
N ILE A 459 3.04 8.07 0.54
CA ILE A 459 2.02 7.04 0.30
C ILE A 459 2.64 5.64 0.37
N SER A 460 2.14 4.83 1.31
CA SER A 460 2.39 3.39 1.37
C SER A 460 1.06 2.65 1.45
N ILE A 461 0.82 1.71 0.53
CA ILE A 461 -0.49 1.05 0.37
C ILE A 461 -0.34 -0.41 -0.08
N SER A 462 -1.20 -1.29 0.41
CA SER A 462 -1.28 -2.69 -0.01
C SER A 462 -2.65 -2.98 -0.59
N ILE A 463 -2.70 -3.45 -1.84
CA ILE A 463 -3.93 -3.76 -2.57
C ILE A 463 -3.99 -5.28 -2.74
N ILE A 464 -4.94 -5.92 -2.06
CA ILE A 464 -4.97 -7.38 -1.89
C ILE A 464 -6.31 -7.91 -2.39
N GLY A 465 -6.27 -8.72 -3.45
CA GLY A 465 -7.44 -9.45 -3.94
C GLY A 465 -7.82 -10.62 -3.04
N SER A 466 -9.08 -11.03 -3.11
CA SER A 466 -9.61 -12.21 -2.41
C SER A 466 -9.04 -13.53 -2.97
N GLY A 467 -8.57 -13.50 -4.21
CA GLY A 467 -7.86 -14.61 -4.86
C GLY A 467 -7.73 -14.44 -6.37
N GLN A 468 -6.71 -15.09 -6.95
CA GLN A 468 -6.40 -15.00 -8.38
C GLN A 468 -7.59 -15.36 -9.29
N LEU A 469 -8.46 -16.28 -8.87
CA LEU A 469 -9.60 -16.73 -9.69
C LEU A 469 -10.87 -15.90 -9.49
N ASN A 470 -10.89 -15.02 -8.49
CA ASN A 470 -12.11 -14.34 -8.05
C ASN A 470 -12.03 -12.83 -8.24
N THR A 471 -10.88 -12.22 -7.94
CA THR A 471 -10.62 -10.79 -8.12
C THR A 471 -9.95 -10.57 -9.47
N VAL A 472 -10.66 -9.95 -10.42
CA VAL A 472 -10.16 -9.68 -11.77
C VAL A 472 -10.07 -8.17 -12.01
N PHE A 473 -8.85 -7.66 -12.09
CA PHE A 473 -8.55 -6.33 -12.60
C PHE A 473 -8.41 -6.39 -14.13
N GLN A 474 -9.41 -5.90 -14.85
CA GLN A 474 -9.46 -5.86 -16.32
C GLN A 474 -9.77 -4.43 -16.79
N PRO A 475 -8.78 -3.52 -16.80
CA PRO A 475 -8.97 -2.12 -17.11
C PRO A 475 -9.49 -1.94 -18.54
N THR A 476 -10.37 -0.96 -18.74
CA THR A 476 -10.94 -0.61 -20.06
C THR A 476 -10.31 0.63 -20.69
N SER A 477 -9.42 1.29 -19.94
CA SER A 477 -8.70 2.50 -20.34
C SER A 477 -7.33 2.55 -19.67
N THR A 478 -6.52 3.54 -20.03
CA THR A 478 -5.16 3.73 -19.52
C THR A 478 -4.97 5.14 -18.97
N VAL A 479 -3.91 5.31 -18.19
CA VAL A 479 -3.41 6.61 -17.72
C VAL A 479 -2.06 6.93 -18.37
N ALA A 480 -1.83 8.20 -18.69
CA ALA A 480 -0.55 8.64 -19.23
C ALA A 480 0.55 8.53 -18.16
N TRP A 481 1.78 8.19 -18.58
CA TRP A 481 2.92 8.12 -17.67
C TRP A 481 3.21 9.46 -16.99
N ASN A 482 3.14 10.57 -17.74
CA ASN A 482 3.41 11.93 -17.24
C ASN A 482 4.73 12.09 -16.47
N VAL A 483 5.71 11.22 -16.74
CA VAL A 483 7.06 11.21 -16.14
C VAL A 483 8.11 10.97 -17.21
N GLY A 484 9.33 11.46 -16.98
CA GLY A 484 10.48 11.24 -17.88
C GLY A 484 10.37 11.78 -19.31
N GLY A 485 9.32 12.56 -19.63
CA GLY A 485 9.08 13.08 -20.98
C GLY A 485 8.59 12.05 -22.01
N TYR A 486 8.16 10.86 -21.55
CA TYR A 486 7.64 9.81 -22.43
C TYR A 486 6.17 10.05 -22.80
N ASN A 487 5.82 9.78 -24.06
CA ASN A 487 4.43 9.72 -24.51
C ASN A 487 3.93 8.26 -24.46
N ARG A 488 3.80 7.72 -23.25
CA ARG A 488 3.41 6.32 -22.98
C ARG A 488 2.22 6.25 -22.03
N GLN A 489 1.56 5.09 -22.04
CA GLN A 489 0.36 4.81 -21.24
C GLN A 489 0.60 3.63 -20.29
N ALA A 490 -0.17 3.55 -19.21
CA ALA A 490 -0.16 2.43 -18.26
C ALA A 490 -1.57 2.09 -17.76
N ALA A 491 -1.84 0.83 -17.42
CA ALA A 491 -3.06 0.45 -16.70
C ALA A 491 -2.93 0.70 -15.18
N ILE A 492 -1.77 0.40 -14.62
CA ILE A 492 -1.37 0.70 -13.25
C ILE A 492 -0.18 1.66 -13.30
N ARG A 493 -0.34 2.87 -12.75
CA ARG A 493 0.72 3.86 -12.61
C ARG A 493 1.01 4.12 -11.14
N VAL A 494 2.25 3.90 -10.74
CA VAL A 494 2.77 4.17 -9.39
C VAL A 494 3.98 5.10 -9.51
N VAL A 495 3.91 6.26 -8.87
CA VAL A 495 4.97 7.28 -8.89
C VAL A 495 5.29 7.77 -7.48
N ASN A 496 6.57 7.78 -7.10
CA ASN A 496 7.04 8.26 -5.78
C ASN A 496 6.28 7.64 -4.58
N ALA A 497 5.89 6.36 -4.67
CA ALA A 497 5.09 5.68 -3.67
C ALA A 497 5.64 4.27 -3.36
N ASP A 498 5.15 3.69 -2.26
CA ASP A 498 5.48 2.33 -1.82
C ASP A 498 4.24 1.43 -1.90
N VAL A 499 4.11 0.63 -2.95
CA VAL A 499 2.84 -0.02 -3.29
C VAL A 499 2.99 -1.52 -3.42
N THR A 500 2.11 -2.26 -2.74
CA THR A 500 2.02 -3.72 -2.82
C THR A 500 0.76 -4.15 -3.58
N PHE A 501 0.88 -5.11 -4.51
CA PHE A 501 -0.25 -5.77 -5.20
C PHE A 501 -0.21 -7.28 -4.98
N GLN A 502 -1.30 -7.86 -4.48
CA GLN A 502 -1.37 -9.28 -4.13
C GLN A 502 -2.66 -9.97 -4.56
N ASN A 503 -2.55 -11.28 -4.84
CA ASN A 503 -3.67 -12.23 -4.92
C ASN A 503 -4.81 -11.85 -5.89
N MET A 504 -4.51 -11.32 -7.07
CA MET A 504 -5.53 -11.03 -8.09
C MET A 504 -5.09 -11.44 -9.50
N THR A 505 -6.06 -11.50 -10.41
CA THR A 505 -5.77 -11.50 -11.85
C THR A 505 -5.67 -10.07 -12.36
N MET A 506 -4.58 -9.74 -13.05
CA MET A 506 -4.40 -8.52 -13.83
C MET A 506 -4.44 -8.90 -15.32
N ASP A 507 -5.56 -8.59 -15.98
CA ASP A 507 -5.81 -8.93 -17.37
C ASP A 507 -5.80 -7.66 -18.25
N PHE A 508 -4.80 -7.56 -19.12
CA PHE A 508 -4.58 -6.36 -19.95
C PHE A 508 -5.16 -6.46 -21.36
N ASP A 509 -6.00 -7.47 -21.64
CA ASP A 509 -6.47 -7.76 -23.01
C ASP A 509 -7.16 -6.57 -23.70
N LEU A 510 -7.89 -5.76 -22.93
CA LEU A 510 -8.68 -4.63 -23.45
C LEU A 510 -7.84 -3.36 -23.71
N ILE A 511 -6.62 -3.26 -23.16
CA ILE A 511 -5.78 -2.05 -23.25
C ILE A 511 -4.47 -2.26 -24.00
N LYS A 512 -4.12 -3.51 -24.32
CA LYS A 512 -2.84 -3.85 -24.97
C LYS A 512 -2.66 -3.10 -26.29
N ALA A 513 -1.53 -2.40 -26.40
CA ALA A 513 -1.11 -1.66 -27.58
C ALA A 513 0.39 -1.31 -27.46
N SER A 514 1.03 -1.02 -28.59
CA SER A 514 2.38 -0.44 -28.56
C SER A 514 2.40 0.88 -27.78
N GLU A 515 3.49 1.13 -27.04
CA GLU A 515 3.68 2.28 -26.13
C GLU A 515 2.76 2.25 -24.88
N THR A 516 2.12 1.11 -24.60
CA THR A 516 1.34 0.87 -23.38
C THR A 516 2.07 -0.11 -22.46
N ALA A 517 2.03 0.17 -21.16
CA ALA A 517 2.45 -0.75 -20.12
C ALA A 517 1.24 -1.33 -19.36
N GLY A 518 1.33 -2.56 -18.88
CA GLY A 518 0.40 -3.05 -17.87
C GLY A 518 0.64 -2.32 -16.54
N ILE A 519 1.87 -2.44 -16.03
CA ILE A 519 2.30 -1.91 -14.75
C ILE A 519 3.48 -0.94 -14.95
N LEU A 520 3.41 0.24 -14.35
CA LEU A 520 4.50 1.22 -14.28
C LEU A 520 4.78 1.58 -12.82
N TYR A 521 6.04 1.38 -12.40
CA TYR A 521 6.62 1.93 -11.18
C TYR A 521 7.71 2.93 -11.56
N TRP A 522 7.55 4.19 -11.16
CA TRP A 522 8.51 5.27 -11.41
C TRP A 522 8.95 5.91 -10.10
N ASN A 523 10.25 5.82 -9.77
CA ASN A 523 10.80 6.20 -8.46
C ASN A 523 9.97 5.61 -7.31
N ALA A 524 9.50 4.37 -7.49
CA ALA A 524 8.59 3.70 -6.57
C ALA A 524 9.22 2.40 -6.06
N THR A 525 8.78 1.98 -4.89
CA THR A 525 9.15 0.70 -4.27
C THR A 525 7.91 -0.15 -4.00
N GLY A 526 8.11 -1.40 -3.62
CA GLY A 526 7.04 -2.25 -3.12
C GLY A 526 7.09 -3.65 -3.70
N GLU A 527 5.95 -4.35 -3.65
CA GLU A 527 5.87 -5.78 -3.93
C GLU A 527 4.75 -6.09 -4.93
N ILE A 528 4.99 -7.00 -5.86
CA ILE A 528 3.97 -7.60 -6.71
C ILE A 528 4.05 -9.10 -6.48
N SER A 529 3.07 -9.70 -5.81
CA SER A 529 3.16 -11.12 -5.48
C SER A 529 1.87 -11.92 -5.54
N GLY A 530 1.98 -13.20 -5.91
CA GLY A 530 0.84 -14.11 -5.95
C GLY A 530 -0.25 -13.67 -6.94
N ASN A 531 0.11 -13.00 -8.04
CA ASN A 531 -0.85 -12.56 -9.06
C ASN A 531 -0.82 -13.44 -10.32
N LEU A 532 -1.93 -13.46 -11.06
CA LEU A 532 -1.96 -13.90 -12.46
C LEU A 532 -1.93 -12.65 -13.36
N ILE A 533 -0.87 -12.46 -14.13
CA ILE A 533 -0.64 -11.26 -14.94
C ILE A 533 -0.63 -11.67 -16.42
N GLN A 534 -1.57 -11.16 -17.23
CA GLN A 534 -1.78 -11.72 -18.55
C GLN A 534 -2.23 -10.76 -19.66
N ASN A 535 -2.16 -11.28 -20.89
CA ASN A 535 -2.73 -10.70 -22.12
C ASN A 535 -2.20 -9.31 -22.48
N MET A 536 -0.90 -9.08 -22.33
CA MET A 536 -0.25 -7.83 -22.78
C MET A 536 0.40 -7.95 -24.17
N ASN A 537 0.48 -9.17 -24.73
CA ASN A 537 1.09 -9.42 -26.03
C ASN A 537 0.36 -8.73 -27.20
N VAL A 538 1.13 -8.05 -28.05
CA VAL A 538 0.68 -7.53 -29.34
C VAL A 538 1.72 -7.99 -30.34
N PRO A 539 1.38 -8.83 -31.33
CA PRO A 539 2.41 -9.37 -32.21
C PRO A 539 3.11 -8.28 -33.03
N ASP A 540 4.41 -8.42 -33.28
CA ASP A 540 5.23 -7.45 -34.03
C ASP A 540 4.66 -7.12 -35.41
N ASN A 541 4.12 -8.12 -36.12
CA ASN A 541 3.47 -7.93 -37.42
C ASN A 541 2.15 -7.11 -37.36
N PHE A 542 1.62 -6.87 -36.16
CA PHE A 542 0.50 -5.96 -35.88
C PHE A 542 0.98 -4.66 -35.19
N ASN A 543 2.25 -4.30 -35.36
CA ASN A 543 2.87 -3.08 -34.83
C ASN A 543 2.97 -3.07 -33.28
N GLY A 544 3.08 -4.25 -32.65
CA GLY A 544 3.48 -4.38 -31.26
C GLY A 544 5.00 -4.47 -31.16
N TYR A 545 5.65 -3.38 -30.78
CA TYR A 545 7.11 -3.35 -30.58
C TYR A 545 7.52 -2.73 -29.23
N ARG A 546 6.56 -2.22 -28.47
CA ARG A 546 6.84 -1.34 -27.31
C ARG A 546 5.82 -1.51 -26.18
N GLU A 547 5.01 -2.55 -26.25
CA GLU A 547 4.14 -3.02 -25.19
C GLU A 547 4.96 -3.75 -24.13
N ILE A 548 4.72 -3.41 -22.87
CA ILE A 548 5.51 -3.88 -21.73
C ILE A 548 4.53 -4.37 -20.67
N THR A 549 4.70 -5.58 -20.14
CA THR A 549 3.82 -6.05 -19.06
C THR A 549 4.09 -5.25 -17.79
N SER A 550 5.35 -5.18 -17.34
CA SER A 550 5.74 -4.47 -16.13
C SER A 550 7.03 -3.67 -16.31
N TYR A 551 6.99 -2.37 -16.02
CA TYR A 551 8.11 -1.45 -16.12
C TYR A 551 8.45 -0.86 -14.75
N PHE A 552 9.67 -1.08 -14.27
CA PHE A 552 10.20 -0.49 -13.05
C PHE A 552 11.38 0.45 -13.38
N ARG A 553 11.32 1.69 -12.91
CA ARG A 553 12.34 2.70 -13.18
C ARG A 553 12.59 3.61 -12.00
N ALA A 554 13.85 3.95 -11.73
CA ALA A 554 14.19 4.85 -10.63
C ALA A 554 15.34 5.81 -10.99
N PRO A 555 15.13 6.80 -11.87
CA PRO A 555 16.17 7.75 -12.26
C PRO A 555 16.60 8.71 -11.14
N ASP A 556 15.74 8.98 -10.15
CA ASP A 556 16.04 9.92 -9.06
C ASP A 556 16.72 9.25 -7.85
N TYR A 557 16.89 7.93 -7.90
CA TYR A 557 17.65 7.15 -6.93
C TYR A 557 19.17 7.20 -7.24
N THR A 558 20.00 6.56 -6.41
CA THR A 558 21.46 6.54 -6.59
C THR A 558 22.01 5.11 -6.53
N PRO A 559 23.27 4.86 -6.96
CA PRO A 559 23.90 3.55 -6.81
C PRO A 559 23.90 3.02 -5.37
N GLU A 560 24.01 3.91 -4.37
CA GLU A 560 24.07 3.58 -2.94
C GLU A 560 22.70 3.46 -2.27
N SER A 561 21.64 3.98 -2.91
CA SER A 561 20.27 3.95 -2.41
C SER A 561 19.35 3.73 -3.60
N ARG A 562 19.04 2.46 -3.86
CA ARG A 562 18.24 1.98 -4.99
C ARG A 562 16.76 1.84 -4.62
N ALA A 563 15.89 1.93 -5.62
CA ALA A 563 14.48 1.61 -5.45
C ALA A 563 14.33 0.09 -5.41
N HIS A 564 13.92 -0.45 -4.27
CA HIS A 564 13.76 -1.89 -4.08
C HIS A 564 12.36 -2.34 -4.54
N VAL A 565 12.30 -3.40 -5.34
CA VAL A 565 11.05 -4.02 -5.80
C VAL A 565 11.11 -5.54 -5.71
N ASP A 566 10.08 -6.12 -5.09
CA ASP A 566 9.91 -7.56 -4.97
C ASP A 566 8.84 -8.05 -5.95
N ILE A 567 9.17 -9.04 -6.78
CA ILE A 567 8.28 -9.63 -7.77
C ILE A 567 8.26 -11.13 -7.53
N LEU A 568 7.26 -11.60 -6.78
CA LEU A 568 7.31 -12.90 -6.11
C LEU A 568 6.13 -13.80 -6.48
N ASN A 569 6.37 -15.05 -6.85
CA ASN A 569 5.32 -16.07 -7.00
C ASN A 569 4.15 -15.67 -7.94
N ASN A 570 4.43 -14.87 -8.98
CA ASN A 570 3.42 -14.50 -9.97
C ASN A 570 3.44 -15.47 -11.16
N THR A 571 2.31 -15.55 -11.87
CA THR A 571 2.22 -16.21 -13.17
C THR A 571 2.04 -15.17 -14.26
N PHE A 572 2.98 -15.09 -15.19
CA PHE A 572 2.97 -14.22 -16.35
C PHE A 572 2.61 -15.02 -17.61
N LEU A 573 1.45 -14.76 -18.20
CA LEU A 573 1.00 -15.42 -19.43
C LEU A 573 0.85 -14.41 -20.55
N LYS A 574 1.35 -14.73 -21.76
CA LYS A 574 1.17 -13.85 -22.93
C LYS A 574 1.63 -12.42 -22.64
N THR A 575 2.86 -12.32 -22.13
CA THR A 575 3.51 -11.05 -21.83
C THR A 575 3.66 -10.20 -23.08
N GLY A 576 3.79 -8.87 -22.90
CA GLY A 576 4.17 -7.96 -24.00
C GLY A 576 5.55 -8.32 -24.57
N ARG A 577 6.16 -7.42 -25.35
CA ARG A 577 7.57 -7.55 -25.71
C ARG A 577 8.44 -7.82 -24.49
N ILE A 578 8.14 -7.24 -23.34
CA ILE A 578 8.89 -7.51 -22.12
C ILE A 578 7.92 -7.87 -21.01
N GLY A 579 8.17 -8.99 -20.32
CA GLY A 579 7.46 -9.32 -19.08
C GLY A 579 7.81 -8.33 -17.96
N ILE A 580 9.07 -8.29 -17.57
CA ILE A 580 9.60 -7.36 -16.55
C ILE A 580 10.78 -6.59 -17.13
N VAL A 581 10.75 -5.25 -17.05
CA VAL A 581 11.93 -4.40 -17.31
C VAL A 581 12.28 -3.57 -16.09
N THR A 582 13.56 -3.55 -15.72
CA THR A 582 14.10 -2.67 -14.67
C THR A 582 15.14 -1.73 -15.26
N HIS A 583 15.04 -0.42 -15.03
CA HIS A 583 16.00 0.57 -15.52
C HIS A 583 16.46 1.56 -14.42
N ASP A 584 17.65 2.10 -14.63
CA ASP A 584 18.34 3.04 -13.74
C ASP A 584 18.65 2.39 -12.38
N TYR A 585 18.39 3.06 -11.25
CA TYR A 585 18.81 2.60 -9.94
C TYR A 585 17.73 1.78 -9.21
N VAL A 586 17.28 0.71 -9.87
CA VAL A 586 16.39 -0.30 -9.28
C VAL A 586 17.23 -1.46 -8.72
N ASP A 587 16.77 -2.03 -7.62
CA ASP A 587 17.25 -3.29 -7.05
C ASP A 587 16.06 -4.26 -6.96
N ALA A 588 16.07 -5.33 -7.76
CA ALA A 588 14.91 -6.20 -7.92
C ALA A 588 15.14 -7.61 -7.38
N THR A 589 14.18 -8.13 -6.60
CA THR A 589 14.07 -9.55 -6.28
C THR A 589 13.01 -10.17 -7.19
N ILE A 590 13.38 -11.06 -8.10
CA ILE A 590 12.46 -11.75 -9.01
C ILE A 590 12.51 -13.24 -8.67
N ASP A 591 11.58 -13.69 -7.83
CA ASP A 591 11.62 -15.03 -7.24
C ASP A 591 10.33 -15.83 -7.41
N GLY A 592 10.45 -17.11 -7.78
CA GLY A 592 9.32 -18.04 -7.77
C GLY A 592 8.26 -17.79 -8.85
N ASN A 593 8.55 -16.99 -9.88
CA ASN A 593 7.57 -16.64 -10.91
C ASN A 593 7.57 -17.65 -12.06
N THR A 594 6.44 -17.78 -12.75
CA THR A 594 6.31 -18.55 -13.99
C THR A 594 6.06 -17.60 -15.16
N PHE A 595 6.79 -17.76 -16.25
CA PHE A 595 6.63 -16.99 -17.48
C PHE A 595 6.36 -17.92 -18.65
N ASP A 596 5.25 -17.71 -19.34
CA ASP A 596 4.89 -18.50 -20.52
C ASP A 596 4.37 -17.61 -21.66
N LYS A 597 5.12 -17.60 -22.77
CA LYS A 597 4.78 -16.85 -23.98
C LYS A 597 4.18 -17.78 -25.05
N VAL A 598 2.99 -18.29 -24.76
CA VAL A 598 2.28 -19.28 -25.59
C VAL A 598 1.92 -18.85 -27.02
N ASP A 599 1.96 -17.54 -27.31
CA ASP A 599 1.72 -17.01 -28.66
C ASP A 599 3.08 -16.62 -29.28
N ASP A 600 3.35 -17.04 -30.52
CA ASP A 600 4.57 -16.72 -31.28
C ASP A 600 4.73 -15.18 -31.44
N ASP A 601 5.38 -14.55 -30.49
CA ASP A 601 5.61 -13.11 -30.44
C ASP A 601 6.96 -12.80 -29.82
N PHE A 602 7.61 -11.74 -30.31
CA PHE A 602 8.96 -11.42 -29.89
C PHE A 602 8.99 -10.82 -28.50
N GLY A 603 10.03 -11.13 -27.72
CA GLY A 603 10.24 -10.47 -26.45
C GLY A 603 11.13 -11.20 -25.46
N TYR A 604 11.37 -10.56 -24.32
CA TYR A 604 12.09 -11.13 -23.18
C TYR A 604 11.13 -11.38 -22.03
N ALA A 605 11.38 -12.41 -21.22
CA ALA A 605 10.64 -12.56 -19.98
C ALA A 605 11.10 -11.47 -18.99
N ILE A 606 12.41 -11.31 -18.87
CA ILE A 606 13.05 -10.31 -18.00
C ILE A 606 14.12 -9.56 -18.78
N GLU A 607 14.10 -8.23 -18.68
CA GLU A 607 15.16 -7.31 -19.08
C GLU A 607 15.63 -6.53 -17.84
N MET A 608 16.77 -6.93 -17.28
CA MET A 608 17.44 -6.17 -16.23
C MET A 608 18.44 -5.20 -16.86
N GLY A 609 17.94 -4.06 -17.33
CA GLY A 609 18.71 -3.07 -18.10
C GLY A 609 19.37 -1.97 -17.27
N SER A 610 20.07 -1.06 -17.97
CA SER A 610 20.75 0.10 -17.39
C SER A 610 21.59 -0.26 -16.13
N ALA A 611 21.61 0.59 -15.11
CA ALA A 611 22.38 0.41 -13.88
C ALA A 611 21.71 -0.52 -12.85
N SER A 612 20.59 -1.18 -13.16
CA SER A 612 19.78 -1.92 -12.18
C SER A 612 20.47 -3.22 -11.72
N THR A 613 20.26 -3.60 -10.46
CA THR A 613 20.81 -4.81 -9.82
C THR A 613 19.70 -5.75 -9.40
N GLY A 614 20.05 -6.98 -9.01
CA GLY A 614 19.05 -7.84 -8.39
C GLY A 614 19.37 -9.32 -8.36
N ILE A 615 18.37 -10.07 -7.93
CA ILE A 615 18.36 -11.53 -7.84
C ILE A 615 17.23 -12.05 -8.73
N ILE A 616 17.53 -13.04 -9.56
CA ILE A 616 16.57 -13.77 -10.37
C ILE A 616 16.67 -15.25 -9.98
N SER A 617 15.70 -15.73 -9.20
CA SER A 617 15.77 -17.07 -8.61
C SER A 617 14.48 -17.87 -8.68
N ASN A 618 14.61 -19.21 -8.78
CA ASN A 618 13.47 -20.12 -8.68
C ASN A 618 12.34 -19.85 -9.69
N ASN A 619 12.63 -19.26 -10.85
CA ASN A 619 11.63 -18.96 -11.87
C ASN A 619 11.61 -20.03 -12.96
N VAL A 620 10.47 -20.17 -13.64
CA VAL A 620 10.28 -21.02 -14.81
C VAL A 620 9.99 -20.17 -16.04
N PHE A 621 10.69 -20.40 -17.14
CA PHE A 621 10.56 -19.67 -18.40
C PHE A 621 10.30 -20.60 -19.57
N ALA A 622 9.25 -20.32 -20.33
CA ALA A 622 8.87 -21.10 -21.50
C ALA A 622 8.47 -20.22 -22.70
N ASN A 623 8.80 -20.70 -23.91
CA ASN A 623 8.29 -20.21 -25.19
C ASN A 623 8.73 -18.80 -25.61
N TYR A 624 9.89 -18.32 -25.13
CA TYR A 624 10.50 -17.07 -25.60
C TYR A 624 11.43 -17.33 -26.80
N ASP A 625 10.90 -17.92 -27.87
CA ASP A 625 11.65 -18.45 -29.02
C ASP A 625 11.46 -17.69 -30.34
N THR A 626 10.67 -16.62 -30.34
CA THR A 626 10.33 -15.86 -31.55
C THR A 626 11.16 -14.59 -31.64
N TRP A 627 12.00 -14.44 -32.66
CA TRP A 627 12.74 -13.18 -32.91
C TRP A 627 11.83 -12.04 -33.34
N ALA A 628 12.34 -10.80 -33.34
CA ALA A 628 11.60 -9.68 -33.92
C ALA A 628 11.40 -9.88 -35.43
N ALA A 629 10.16 -9.78 -35.91
CA ALA A 629 9.85 -9.86 -37.34
C ALA A 629 10.34 -8.63 -38.11
N SER A 630 10.47 -7.50 -37.42
CA SER A 630 10.88 -6.20 -37.96
C SER A 630 12.36 -6.11 -38.33
N ASP A 631 13.27 -6.61 -37.49
CA ASP A 631 14.71 -6.47 -37.68
C ASP A 631 15.55 -7.70 -37.28
N ALA A 632 14.90 -8.81 -36.92
CA ALA A 632 15.53 -10.04 -36.42
C ALA A 632 16.34 -9.84 -35.12
N SER A 633 15.96 -8.86 -34.30
CA SER A 633 16.45 -8.73 -32.92
C SER A 633 16.26 -10.05 -32.15
N THR A 634 17.30 -10.43 -31.42
CA THR A 634 17.37 -11.66 -30.64
C THR A 634 16.52 -11.58 -29.39
N VAL A 635 15.90 -12.69 -29.00
CA VAL A 635 15.14 -12.84 -27.75
C VAL A 635 15.83 -13.78 -26.78
N ALA A 636 15.46 -13.69 -25.51
CA ALA A 636 15.99 -14.55 -24.44
C ALA A 636 14.97 -14.65 -23.30
N ALA A 637 15.06 -15.69 -22.47
CA ALA A 637 14.31 -15.70 -21.21
C ALA A 637 14.78 -14.54 -20.31
N ILE A 638 16.09 -14.44 -20.08
CA ILE A 638 16.71 -13.37 -19.29
C ILE A 638 17.69 -12.57 -20.15
N LEU A 639 17.48 -11.26 -20.20
CA LEU A 639 18.44 -10.27 -20.70
C LEU A 639 18.97 -9.43 -19.54
N VAL A 640 20.29 -9.37 -19.38
CA VAL A 640 20.98 -8.45 -18.46
C VAL A 640 21.87 -7.54 -19.27
N GLU A 641 21.63 -6.25 -19.24
CA GLU A 641 22.38 -5.28 -20.05
C GLU A 641 22.60 -3.97 -19.29
N ASN A 642 23.52 -3.16 -19.80
CA ASN A 642 23.88 -1.87 -19.23
C ASN A 642 23.64 -0.71 -20.23
N LEU A 643 22.76 -0.89 -21.22
CA LEU A 643 22.50 0.17 -22.19
C LEU A 643 21.74 1.34 -21.54
N PHE A 644 21.74 2.47 -22.26
CA PHE A 644 21.13 3.74 -21.84
C PHE A 644 21.77 4.37 -20.60
N THR A 645 23.05 4.07 -20.37
CA THR A 645 23.84 4.55 -19.22
C THR A 645 24.94 5.54 -19.61
N GLN A 646 24.89 6.15 -20.81
CA GLN A 646 25.97 7.03 -21.31
C GLN A 646 26.30 8.23 -20.39
N GLY A 647 25.37 8.60 -19.50
CA GLY A 647 25.59 9.64 -18.50
C GLY A 647 26.43 9.19 -17.29
N VAL A 648 26.64 7.89 -17.12
CA VAL A 648 27.47 7.30 -16.06
C VAL A 648 28.93 7.32 -16.51
N THR A 649 29.71 8.21 -15.91
CA THR A 649 31.15 8.39 -16.20
C THR A 649 32.06 8.04 -15.02
N THR A 650 31.47 7.63 -13.91
CA THR A 650 32.16 7.13 -12.73
C THR A 650 31.82 5.65 -12.65
N PRO A 651 32.80 4.75 -12.47
CA PRO A 651 32.56 3.31 -12.45
C PRO A 651 31.48 2.96 -11.42
N ILE A 652 30.47 2.22 -11.84
CA ILE A 652 29.49 1.60 -10.96
C ILE A 652 29.44 0.10 -11.24
N GLU A 653 29.31 -0.67 -10.17
CA GLU A 653 29.13 -2.11 -10.26
C GLU A 653 27.64 -2.46 -10.35
N LYS A 654 27.31 -3.33 -11.31
CA LYS A 654 25.99 -3.94 -11.52
C LYS A 654 26.07 -5.41 -11.14
N THR A 655 25.76 -5.70 -9.88
CA THR A 655 25.72 -7.07 -9.36
C THR A 655 24.39 -7.75 -9.70
N VAL A 656 24.46 -8.93 -10.32
CA VAL A 656 23.29 -9.73 -10.67
C VAL A 656 23.51 -11.21 -10.30
N LEU A 657 22.56 -11.78 -9.56
CA LEU A 657 22.54 -13.22 -9.25
C LEU A 657 21.42 -13.91 -10.03
N ILE A 658 21.75 -14.96 -10.77
CA ILE A 658 20.80 -15.80 -11.52
C ILE A 658 20.95 -17.23 -11.03
N GLU A 659 20.02 -17.73 -10.23
CA GLU A 659 20.12 -19.07 -9.65
C GLU A 659 18.84 -19.91 -9.64
N ASN A 660 18.98 -21.23 -9.74
CA ASN A 660 17.88 -22.19 -9.58
C ASN A 660 16.68 -21.95 -10.53
N ASN A 661 16.91 -21.38 -11.72
CA ASN A 661 15.86 -21.16 -12.70
C ASN A 661 15.78 -22.31 -13.72
N GLU A 662 14.60 -22.51 -14.29
CA GLU A 662 14.35 -23.44 -15.39
C GLU A 662 13.97 -22.66 -16.67
N MET A 663 14.67 -22.92 -17.78
CA MET A 663 14.48 -22.20 -19.05
C MET A 663 14.44 -23.19 -20.21
N TYR A 664 13.33 -23.22 -20.94
CA TYR A 664 13.18 -24.08 -22.11
C TYR A 664 12.32 -23.48 -23.22
N HIS A 665 12.48 -24.00 -24.43
CA HIS A 665 11.85 -23.47 -25.64
C HIS A 665 12.01 -21.95 -25.78
N CYS A 666 13.20 -21.43 -25.49
CA CYS A 666 13.56 -20.04 -25.74
C CYS A 666 14.57 -19.96 -26.90
N GLN A 667 14.83 -18.77 -27.45
CA GLN A 667 15.95 -18.58 -28.39
C GLN A 667 17.28 -18.66 -27.65
N TYR A 668 17.38 -17.91 -26.55
CA TYR A 668 18.47 -18.00 -25.59
C TYR A 668 17.90 -18.16 -24.18
N GLY A 669 18.54 -18.95 -23.33
CA GLY A 669 18.21 -18.96 -21.90
C GLY A 669 18.61 -17.64 -21.26
N ILE A 670 19.92 -17.34 -21.28
CA ILE A 670 20.49 -16.15 -20.64
C ILE A 670 21.33 -15.38 -21.66
N TYR A 671 21.13 -14.06 -21.71
CA TYR A 671 21.90 -13.14 -22.54
C TYR A 671 22.41 -11.98 -21.69
N ILE A 672 23.74 -11.81 -21.58
CA ILE A 672 24.36 -10.78 -20.73
C ILE A 672 25.31 -9.90 -21.52
N GLY A 673 25.18 -8.59 -21.29
CA GLY A 673 26.12 -7.57 -21.69
C GLY A 673 25.58 -6.64 -22.77
N SER A 674 26.47 -6.04 -23.56
CA SER A 674 26.14 -4.98 -24.51
C SER A 674 26.59 -5.28 -25.93
N ASP A 675 25.62 -5.36 -26.84
CA ASP A 675 25.84 -5.54 -28.27
C ASP A 675 25.84 -4.21 -29.07
N TYR A 676 25.62 -3.06 -28.41
CA TYR A 676 25.61 -1.73 -29.02
C TYR A 676 26.73 -0.83 -28.50
N VAL A 677 27.51 -0.29 -29.44
CA VAL A 677 28.54 0.71 -29.14
C VAL A 677 27.92 2.09 -28.93
N GLY A 678 28.27 2.75 -27.82
CA GLY A 678 27.92 4.15 -27.54
C GLY A 678 26.57 4.36 -26.85
N LEU A 679 25.93 3.27 -26.39
CA LEU A 679 24.75 3.33 -25.53
C LEU A 679 25.04 3.00 -24.06
N ALA A 680 26.17 2.34 -23.77
CA ALA A 680 26.64 2.10 -22.41
C ALA A 680 27.56 3.22 -21.90
N GLY A 681 27.58 3.44 -20.58
CA GLY A 681 28.58 4.22 -19.85
C GLY A 681 29.54 3.31 -19.07
N ASP A 682 30.12 3.85 -18.01
CA ASP A 682 31.08 3.15 -17.12
C ASP A 682 30.35 2.28 -16.08
N VAL A 683 29.72 1.19 -16.57
CA VAL A 683 28.90 0.26 -15.78
C VAL A 683 29.43 -1.15 -15.93
N ASP A 684 30.00 -1.70 -14.85
CA ASP A 684 30.61 -3.01 -14.81
C ASP A 684 29.60 -4.08 -14.40
N ILE A 685 29.26 -5.00 -15.30
CA ILE A 685 28.36 -6.11 -14.99
C ILE A 685 29.15 -7.19 -14.25
N ASN A 686 28.72 -7.52 -13.03
CA ASN A 686 29.22 -8.62 -12.22
C ASN A 686 28.12 -9.66 -12.00
N ALA A 687 28.11 -10.71 -12.84
CA ALA A 687 27.06 -11.71 -12.87
C ALA A 687 27.50 -13.04 -12.21
N THR A 688 26.66 -13.60 -11.34
CA THR A 688 26.79 -14.99 -10.86
C THR A 688 25.63 -15.82 -11.43
N ILE A 689 25.94 -16.84 -12.21
CA ILE A 689 24.99 -17.74 -12.85
C ILE A 689 25.23 -19.14 -12.31
N LYS A 690 24.33 -19.66 -11.46
CA LYS A 690 24.54 -20.98 -10.85
C LYS A 690 23.29 -21.83 -10.69
N ASN A 691 23.45 -23.15 -10.74
CA ASN A 691 22.38 -24.11 -10.50
C ASN A 691 21.13 -23.94 -11.41
N ASN A 692 21.28 -23.32 -12.59
CA ASN A 692 20.17 -23.18 -13.52
C ASN A 692 20.05 -24.43 -14.40
N ASN A 693 18.83 -24.76 -14.83
CA ASN A 693 18.53 -25.77 -15.82
C ASN A 693 18.09 -25.10 -17.13
N ILE A 694 18.97 -25.10 -18.13
CA ILE A 694 18.80 -24.40 -19.41
C ILE A 694 18.79 -25.44 -20.51
N HIS A 695 17.60 -25.78 -21.03
CA HIS A 695 17.48 -26.91 -21.94
C HIS A 695 16.48 -26.71 -23.08
N ASP A 696 16.68 -27.47 -24.16
CA ASP A 696 15.76 -27.54 -25.30
C ASP A 696 15.40 -26.17 -25.89
N ASN A 697 16.31 -25.19 -25.78
CA ASN A 697 16.15 -23.89 -26.41
C ASN A 697 16.32 -24.01 -27.91
N ILE A 698 15.33 -23.54 -28.67
CA ILE A 698 15.21 -23.71 -30.11
C ILE A 698 14.45 -22.54 -30.72
N THR A 699 14.92 -22.02 -31.85
CA THR A 699 14.16 -21.10 -32.70
C THR A 699 14.20 -21.60 -34.14
N SER A 700 13.03 -21.72 -34.76
CA SER A 700 12.91 -22.19 -36.14
C SER A 700 13.63 -21.26 -37.12
N GLY A 701 14.61 -21.80 -37.87
CA GLY A 701 15.28 -21.07 -38.96
C GLY A 701 16.44 -20.16 -38.55
N SER A 702 16.86 -20.16 -37.27
CA SER A 702 17.97 -19.35 -36.75
C SER A 702 19.22 -20.18 -36.45
N TYR A 703 20.40 -19.63 -36.73
CA TYR A 703 21.68 -20.11 -36.20
C TYR A 703 22.09 -19.40 -34.90
N SER A 704 21.28 -18.43 -34.47
CA SER A 704 21.48 -17.63 -33.27
C SER A 704 20.55 -18.17 -32.17
N VAL A 705 20.88 -19.36 -31.65
CA VAL A 705 20.17 -20.06 -30.57
C VAL A 705 21.20 -20.62 -29.60
N GLY A 706 20.92 -20.67 -28.30
CA GLY A 706 21.83 -21.28 -27.34
C GLY A 706 21.41 -21.20 -25.88
N GLY A 707 22.30 -21.62 -24.99
CA GLY A 707 22.11 -21.56 -23.54
C GLY A 707 22.41 -20.16 -22.99
N ILE A 708 23.71 -19.85 -22.85
CA ILE A 708 24.21 -18.60 -22.25
C ILE A 708 25.01 -17.80 -23.28
N VAL A 709 24.77 -16.49 -23.34
CA VAL A 709 25.55 -15.55 -24.16
C VAL A 709 26.19 -14.48 -23.27
N LEU A 710 27.49 -14.21 -23.48
CA LEU A 710 28.20 -13.07 -22.90
C LEU A 710 28.76 -12.19 -24.03
N VAL A 711 28.45 -10.89 -24.01
CA VAL A 711 28.90 -9.94 -25.03
C VAL A 711 29.31 -8.60 -24.42
N GLU A 712 30.44 -8.05 -24.84
CA GLU A 712 30.87 -6.70 -24.44
C GLU A 712 31.56 -6.00 -25.62
N LYS A 713 31.22 -4.72 -25.82
CA LYS A 713 31.69 -3.88 -26.93
C LYS A 713 32.09 -2.46 -26.50
N ASN A 714 32.06 -2.15 -25.21
CA ASN A 714 32.14 -0.81 -24.63
C ASN A 714 33.30 -0.62 -23.63
N MET A 715 34.33 -1.47 -23.65
CA MET A 715 35.55 -1.27 -22.85
C MET A 715 36.15 0.14 -23.01
N ALA A 716 36.01 0.76 -24.19
CA ALA A 716 36.52 2.11 -24.45
C ALA A 716 35.89 3.21 -23.57
N VAL A 717 34.73 2.97 -22.96
CA VAL A 717 34.07 3.88 -22.03
C VAL A 717 34.17 3.45 -20.56
N GLY A 718 34.92 2.37 -20.28
CA GLY A 718 35.14 1.85 -18.93
C GLY A 718 34.38 0.55 -18.62
N SER A 719 33.29 0.27 -19.34
CA SER A 719 32.43 -0.91 -19.16
C SER A 719 33.19 -2.24 -19.26
N SER A 720 32.93 -3.13 -18.31
CA SER A 720 33.38 -4.51 -18.32
C SER A 720 32.27 -5.51 -17.98
N LEU A 721 32.49 -6.79 -18.33
CA LEU A 721 31.61 -7.90 -18.00
C LEU A 721 32.41 -9.00 -17.30
N SER A 722 32.08 -9.28 -16.05
CA SER A 722 32.59 -10.39 -15.25
C SER A 722 31.48 -11.40 -14.96
N ALA A 723 31.73 -12.68 -15.21
CA ALA A 723 30.74 -13.75 -14.99
C ALA A 723 31.33 -14.97 -14.26
N VAL A 724 30.65 -15.44 -13.22
CA VAL A 724 30.88 -16.75 -12.62
C VAL A 724 29.76 -17.68 -13.07
N ILE A 725 30.08 -18.71 -13.85
CA ILE A 725 29.14 -19.71 -14.38
C ILE A 725 29.43 -21.04 -13.71
N ASP A 726 28.64 -21.39 -12.69
CA ASP A 726 28.92 -22.53 -11.82
C ASP A 726 27.75 -23.53 -11.70
N SER A 727 28.02 -24.83 -11.81
CA SER A 727 27.05 -25.87 -11.46
C SER A 727 25.71 -25.82 -12.24
N ASN A 728 25.70 -25.32 -13.48
CA ASN A 728 24.51 -25.27 -14.33
C ASN A 728 24.36 -26.53 -15.20
N GLN A 729 23.11 -26.91 -15.49
CA GLN A 729 22.78 -27.88 -16.53
C GLN A 729 22.40 -27.13 -17.80
N ILE A 730 23.21 -27.28 -18.86
CA ILE A 730 23.01 -26.63 -20.14
C ILE A 730 22.90 -27.74 -21.18
N LEU A 731 21.70 -28.03 -21.67
CA LEU A 731 21.39 -29.26 -22.40
C LEU A 731 20.61 -28.99 -23.70
N ASN A 732 21.04 -29.56 -24.82
CA ASN A 732 20.25 -29.59 -26.07
C ASN A 732 19.80 -28.23 -26.64
N ASN A 733 20.53 -27.14 -26.39
CA ASN A 733 20.16 -25.78 -26.86
C ASN A 733 20.55 -25.52 -28.34
N VAL A 734 20.49 -26.57 -29.17
CA VAL A 734 20.79 -26.60 -30.61
C VAL A 734 22.21 -26.18 -30.99
N TYR A 735 22.55 -24.89 -30.91
CA TYR A 735 23.77 -24.36 -31.55
C TYR A 735 24.93 -24.10 -30.58
N ASN A 736 24.76 -23.28 -29.55
CA ASN A 736 25.83 -23.05 -28.56
C ASN A 736 25.34 -23.34 -27.13
N GLY A 737 26.16 -24.02 -26.31
CA GLY A 737 25.92 -24.10 -24.87
C GLY A 737 26.22 -22.76 -24.20
N ILE A 738 27.50 -22.34 -24.26
CA ILE A 738 27.97 -21.02 -23.83
C ILE A 738 28.63 -20.32 -25.02
N TYR A 739 28.23 -19.09 -25.30
CA TYR A 739 28.77 -18.28 -26.37
C TYR A 739 29.27 -16.92 -25.87
N MET A 740 30.58 -16.68 -26.02
CA MET A 740 31.23 -15.43 -25.64
C MET A 740 31.77 -14.74 -26.88
N TYR A 741 31.48 -13.46 -27.06
CA TYR A 741 32.05 -12.73 -28.19
C TYR A 741 32.18 -11.22 -28.00
N THR A 742 33.02 -10.63 -28.85
CA THR A 742 33.16 -9.17 -29.00
C THR A 742 33.38 -8.76 -30.45
N GLU A 743 33.22 -7.47 -30.72
CA GLU A 743 33.46 -6.82 -32.02
C GLU A 743 34.59 -5.77 -31.95
N GLY A 744 35.58 -5.99 -31.08
CA GLY A 744 36.85 -5.25 -31.09
C GLY A 744 36.97 -4.12 -30.07
N SER A 745 36.27 -4.23 -28.94
CA SER A 745 36.38 -3.35 -27.77
C SER A 745 35.71 -3.98 -26.53
N GLY A 746 35.86 -5.29 -26.34
CA GLY A 746 35.30 -6.00 -25.19
C GLY A 746 36.27 -6.11 -24.03
N ASP A 747 35.75 -6.15 -22.81
CA ASP A 747 36.46 -6.57 -21.60
C ASP A 747 35.62 -7.63 -20.89
N ILE A 748 35.94 -8.90 -21.14
CA ILE A 748 35.17 -10.04 -20.64
C ILE A 748 36.06 -10.90 -19.75
N SER A 749 35.65 -11.07 -18.49
CA SER A 749 36.19 -12.08 -17.58
C SER A 749 35.15 -13.14 -17.28
N ALA A 750 35.53 -14.42 -17.33
CA ALA A 750 34.62 -15.50 -16.98
C ALA A 750 35.32 -16.67 -16.28
N GLU A 751 34.74 -17.11 -15.16
CA GLU A 751 35.07 -18.37 -14.50
C GLU A 751 33.93 -19.37 -14.77
N ILE A 752 34.26 -20.50 -15.40
CA ILE A 752 33.29 -21.51 -15.84
C ILE A 752 33.65 -22.84 -15.21
N THR A 753 32.85 -23.26 -14.22
CA THR A 753 33.15 -24.43 -13.38
C THR A 753 31.95 -25.33 -13.14
N TYR A 754 32.21 -26.63 -13.04
CA TYR A 754 31.21 -27.62 -12.62
C TYR A 754 29.90 -27.66 -13.44
N ASN A 755 29.90 -27.16 -14.67
CA ASN A 755 28.72 -27.20 -15.53
C ASN A 755 28.65 -28.51 -16.33
N THR A 756 27.43 -28.95 -16.61
CA THR A 756 27.15 -30.00 -17.60
C THR A 756 26.69 -29.33 -18.89
N ILE A 757 27.47 -29.46 -19.97
CA ILE A 757 27.24 -28.79 -21.25
C ILE A 757 27.14 -29.86 -22.33
N GLU A 758 25.92 -30.21 -22.75
CA GLU A 758 25.69 -31.36 -23.63
C GLU A 758 24.67 -31.11 -24.73
N GLY A 759 24.83 -31.81 -25.87
CA GLY A 759 23.82 -31.83 -26.94
C GLY A 759 23.81 -30.61 -27.87
N HIS A 760 24.87 -29.79 -27.88
CA HIS A 760 24.98 -28.61 -28.75
C HIS A 760 25.84 -28.87 -29.98
N TYR A 761 25.74 -28.00 -31.00
CA TYR A 761 26.73 -27.94 -32.06
C TYR A 761 28.11 -27.48 -31.53
N ASN A 762 28.17 -26.39 -30.75
CA ASN A 762 29.34 -25.97 -29.97
C ASN A 762 29.01 -26.01 -28.47
N GLY A 763 29.83 -26.65 -27.64
CA GLY A 763 29.70 -26.60 -26.18
C GLY A 763 30.01 -25.20 -25.66
N ILE A 764 31.28 -24.82 -25.68
CA ILE A 764 31.73 -23.45 -25.37
C ILE A 764 32.37 -22.83 -26.61
N ARG A 765 31.92 -21.64 -27.01
CA ARG A 765 32.49 -20.89 -28.13
C ARG A 765 32.94 -19.50 -27.71
N VAL A 766 34.17 -19.14 -28.07
CA VAL A 766 34.74 -17.81 -27.86
C VAL A 766 35.19 -17.20 -29.19
N ALA A 767 34.75 -15.98 -29.48
CA ALA A 767 35.04 -15.32 -30.76
C ALA A 767 35.30 -13.81 -30.66
N GLU A 768 36.29 -13.34 -31.41
CA GLU A 768 36.48 -11.91 -31.73
C GLU A 768 36.25 -11.70 -33.23
N PHE A 769 35.26 -10.88 -33.60
CA PHE A 769 34.90 -10.68 -35.00
C PHE A 769 35.69 -9.59 -35.71
N ILE A 770 36.30 -8.67 -34.96
CA ILE A 770 37.12 -7.58 -35.49
C ILE A 770 38.40 -7.51 -34.65
N SER A 771 39.56 -7.65 -35.29
CA SER A 771 40.86 -7.59 -34.62
C SER A 771 41.13 -6.18 -34.08
N LYS A 772 40.76 -5.95 -32.82
CA LYS A 772 41.07 -4.72 -32.06
C LYS A 772 41.04 -5.04 -30.56
N ALA A 773 42.21 -4.99 -29.91
CA ALA A 773 42.46 -4.70 -28.49
C ALA A 773 41.43 -5.13 -27.42
N SER A 774 40.64 -6.18 -27.62
CA SER A 774 39.71 -6.69 -26.60
C SER A 774 40.49 -7.43 -25.52
N ASN A 775 40.03 -7.35 -24.28
CA ASN A 775 40.56 -8.10 -23.16
C ASN A 775 39.65 -9.29 -22.88
N PHE A 776 40.27 -10.45 -22.73
CA PHE A 776 39.60 -11.67 -22.29
C PHE A 776 40.45 -12.33 -21.20
N ASP A 777 39.79 -12.67 -20.09
CA ASP A 777 40.38 -13.42 -18.99
C ASP A 777 39.45 -14.58 -18.63
N LEU A 778 39.73 -15.77 -19.17
CA LEU A 778 38.83 -16.93 -19.05
C LEU A 778 39.50 -18.05 -18.28
N MET A 779 38.80 -18.60 -17.29
CA MET A 779 39.21 -19.79 -16.54
C MET A 779 38.10 -20.85 -16.63
N VAL A 780 38.39 -21.94 -17.34
CA VAL A 780 37.41 -22.98 -17.67
C VAL A 780 37.94 -24.33 -17.20
N HIS A 781 37.34 -24.92 -16.16
CA HIS A 781 37.78 -26.22 -15.63
C HIS A 781 36.65 -26.94 -14.88
N HIS A 782 36.78 -28.25 -14.62
CA HIS A 782 35.76 -29.09 -13.97
C HIS A 782 34.40 -29.21 -14.70
N ASN A 783 34.30 -28.80 -15.97
CA ASN A 783 33.05 -28.96 -16.73
C ASN A 783 32.97 -30.33 -17.40
N ILE A 784 31.76 -30.80 -17.69
CA ILE A 784 31.48 -31.97 -18.51
C ILE A 784 31.01 -31.49 -19.89
N LEU A 785 31.75 -31.84 -20.95
CA LEU A 785 31.46 -31.40 -22.31
C LEU A 785 31.17 -32.60 -23.23
N SER A 786 29.93 -32.68 -23.71
CA SER A 786 29.44 -33.71 -24.63
C SER A 786 28.66 -33.12 -25.80
N ASN A 787 29.38 -32.60 -26.80
CA ASN A 787 28.81 -31.79 -27.89
C ASN A 787 29.37 -32.20 -29.26
N GLY A 788 28.77 -31.68 -30.34
CA GLY A 788 29.30 -31.85 -31.69
C GLY A 788 30.73 -31.31 -31.83
N LEU A 789 30.98 -30.16 -31.20
CA LEU A 789 32.29 -29.60 -30.92
C LEU A 789 32.32 -29.15 -29.46
N ASN A 790 33.15 -29.76 -28.61
CA ASN A 790 33.13 -29.46 -27.18
C ASN A 790 33.55 -28.02 -26.85
N ALA A 791 34.61 -27.53 -27.49
CA ALA A 791 35.07 -26.16 -27.31
C ALA A 791 35.66 -25.59 -28.59
N ARG A 792 35.49 -24.28 -28.76
CA ARG A 792 36.16 -23.50 -29.78
C ARG A 792 36.64 -22.15 -29.23
N ASP A 793 37.92 -21.88 -29.37
CA ASP A 793 38.59 -20.69 -28.86
C ASP A 793 39.38 -19.98 -29.97
N ASP A 794 38.82 -18.88 -30.46
CA ASP A 794 39.43 -18.07 -31.52
C ASP A 794 40.26 -16.90 -30.97
N ILE A 795 40.47 -16.79 -29.65
CA ILE A 795 41.11 -15.63 -29.00
C ILE A 795 42.25 -15.99 -28.04
N ALA A 796 43.19 -15.08 -27.79
CA ALA A 796 44.20 -15.26 -26.75
C ALA A 796 43.63 -14.90 -25.36
N GLY A 797 44.06 -15.59 -24.29
CA GLY A 797 43.69 -15.27 -22.91
C GLY A 797 42.87 -16.35 -22.19
N GLY A 798 42.48 -17.43 -22.88
CA GLY A 798 41.75 -18.54 -22.27
C GLY A 798 42.66 -19.57 -21.57
N TYR A 799 42.35 -19.88 -20.31
CA TYR A 799 42.87 -21.02 -19.55
C TYR A 799 41.78 -22.09 -19.46
N TRP A 800 42.06 -23.26 -20.04
CA TRP A 800 41.12 -24.40 -20.08
C TRP A 800 41.46 -25.46 -19.02
N ASP A 801 42.18 -25.03 -17.99
CA ASP A 801 42.58 -25.77 -16.80
C ASP A 801 42.81 -24.78 -15.64
N ASP A 802 42.94 -25.27 -14.41
CA ASP A 802 43.28 -24.47 -13.22
C ASP A 802 44.76 -24.04 -13.16
N GLY A 803 45.52 -24.28 -14.23
CA GLY A 803 46.95 -24.02 -14.33
C GLY A 803 47.85 -24.96 -13.51
N ILE A 804 47.29 -25.92 -12.76
CA ILE A 804 48.03 -26.71 -11.77
C ILE A 804 47.81 -28.22 -11.92
N SER A 805 46.56 -28.69 -11.90
CA SER A 805 46.26 -30.13 -11.83
C SER A 805 44.90 -30.55 -12.37
N THR A 806 44.00 -29.63 -12.74
CA THR A 806 42.61 -29.99 -13.02
C THR A 806 42.06 -29.26 -14.24
N GLY A 807 41.59 -30.04 -15.22
CA GLY A 807 40.98 -29.56 -16.46
C GLY A 807 39.51 -29.95 -16.60
N ASN A 808 39.02 -29.95 -17.83
CA ASN A 808 37.65 -30.28 -18.16
C ASN A 808 37.53 -31.75 -18.58
N CYS A 809 36.31 -32.27 -18.58
CA CYS A 809 36.03 -33.56 -19.18
C CYS A 809 35.50 -33.44 -20.60
N TRP A 810 36.13 -34.18 -21.50
CA TRP A 810 35.91 -34.10 -22.94
C TRP A 810 35.44 -35.44 -23.49
N SER A 811 34.18 -35.49 -23.95
CA SER A 811 33.58 -36.69 -24.55
C SER A 811 34.35 -37.27 -25.75
N ASP A 812 35.14 -36.44 -26.45
CA ASP A 812 35.93 -36.80 -27.62
C ASP A 812 37.44 -36.88 -27.36
N TYR A 813 37.86 -36.89 -26.08
CA TYR A 813 39.27 -36.84 -25.68
C TYR A 813 40.16 -37.86 -26.40
N GLU A 814 39.73 -39.12 -26.49
CA GLU A 814 40.49 -40.19 -27.14
C GLU A 814 40.73 -39.97 -28.64
N THR A 815 39.95 -39.09 -29.25
CA THR A 815 40.05 -38.75 -30.67
C THR A 815 40.67 -37.37 -30.91
N ASN A 816 40.90 -36.58 -29.86
CA ASN A 816 41.53 -35.27 -29.94
C ASN A 816 43.01 -35.38 -30.32
N SER A 817 43.51 -34.40 -31.07
CA SER A 817 44.90 -34.39 -31.56
C SER A 817 45.98 -34.28 -30.47
N GLY A 818 45.61 -33.89 -29.25
CA GLY A 818 46.50 -33.80 -28.08
C GLY A 818 46.60 -35.09 -27.23
N TYR A 819 45.79 -36.11 -27.53
CA TYR A 819 45.75 -37.36 -26.76
C TYR A 819 47.10 -38.11 -26.77
N PRO A 820 47.53 -38.70 -25.65
CA PRO A 820 46.87 -38.83 -24.34
C PRO A 820 47.35 -37.82 -23.28
N ASP A 821 48.02 -36.74 -23.68
CA ASP A 821 48.74 -35.89 -22.73
C ASP A 821 47.98 -34.58 -22.43
N GLN A 822 47.22 -34.06 -23.40
CA GLN A 822 46.52 -32.79 -23.31
C GLN A 822 45.30 -32.80 -24.24
N TYR A 823 44.38 -31.85 -24.07
CA TYR A 823 43.32 -31.59 -25.04
C TYR A 823 43.64 -30.31 -25.80
N ASN A 824 43.77 -30.42 -27.12
CA ASN A 824 43.93 -29.25 -27.99
C ASN A 824 42.55 -28.66 -28.26
N VAL A 825 42.32 -27.41 -27.83
CA VAL A 825 41.06 -26.71 -28.07
C VAL A 825 41.04 -26.22 -29.52
N ASP A 826 39.95 -26.48 -30.23
CA ASP A 826 39.80 -26.06 -31.62
C ASP A 826 39.74 -24.53 -31.73
N GLY A 827 40.30 -23.97 -32.80
CA GLY A 827 40.27 -22.53 -33.07
C GLY A 827 41.65 -21.95 -33.39
N ASN A 828 41.73 -20.62 -33.49
CA ASN A 828 42.95 -19.92 -33.90
C ASN A 828 43.89 -19.57 -32.75
N ALA A 829 43.43 -19.65 -31.50
CA ALA A 829 44.22 -19.29 -30.33
C ALA A 829 45.34 -20.28 -30.02
N GLY A 830 45.13 -21.56 -30.39
CA GLY A 830 46.01 -22.65 -30.01
C GLY A 830 46.03 -22.92 -28.51
N THR A 831 44.92 -22.65 -27.81
CA THR A 831 44.77 -22.95 -26.38
C THR A 831 44.68 -24.46 -26.14
N ILE A 832 45.08 -24.86 -24.94
CA ILE A 832 45.18 -26.26 -24.53
C ILE A 832 44.66 -26.40 -23.10
N ASP A 833 44.00 -27.51 -22.83
CA ASP A 833 43.80 -28.05 -21.48
C ASP A 833 44.91 -29.05 -21.22
N ARG A 834 45.80 -28.76 -20.26
CA ARG A 834 46.96 -29.60 -19.92
C ARG A 834 46.63 -30.71 -18.95
N PHE A 835 45.47 -30.66 -18.32
CA PHE A 835 45.02 -31.61 -17.31
C PHE A 835 43.64 -32.15 -17.64
N PRO A 836 43.39 -32.63 -18.88
CA PRO A 836 42.08 -33.09 -19.28
C PRO A 836 41.65 -34.22 -18.35
N ASN A 837 40.45 -34.08 -17.80
CA ASN A 837 39.84 -35.11 -17.00
C ASN A 837 39.38 -36.23 -17.94
N ILE A 838 39.83 -37.45 -17.69
CA ILE A 838 39.42 -38.64 -18.46
C ILE A 838 38.17 -39.31 -17.89
N TYR A 839 37.74 -38.89 -16.70
CA TYR A 839 36.58 -39.42 -16.00
C TYR A 839 35.40 -38.48 -16.22
N CYS A 840 34.69 -38.64 -17.35
CA CYS A 840 33.50 -37.83 -17.71
C CYS A 840 32.24 -38.28 -16.99
N GLY A 841 32.41 -38.78 -15.76
CA GLY A 841 31.33 -39.32 -14.97
C GLY A 841 31.19 -40.84 -15.02
N ASP A 842 32.26 -41.61 -14.81
CA ASP A 842 32.12 -42.86 -14.04
C ASP A 842 32.73 -42.53 -12.68
N LEU A 843 32.03 -42.34 -11.57
CA LEU A 843 30.87 -42.97 -10.99
C LEU A 843 30.21 -41.89 -10.13
N CYS A 844 28.88 -41.83 -10.08
CA CYS A 844 28.13 -41.17 -9.03
C CYS A 844 28.76 -41.49 -7.64
N ASP A 845 29.46 -40.54 -7.01
CA ASP A 845 30.24 -40.74 -5.76
C ASP A 845 29.42 -40.46 -4.49
N CYS A 846 28.16 -40.05 -4.63
CA CYS A 846 27.21 -40.09 -3.53
C CYS A 846 26.76 -41.52 -3.24
N TRP A 847 26.23 -41.70 -2.04
CA TRP A 847 25.62 -42.95 -1.65
C TRP A 847 24.30 -42.58 -0.98
N PRO A 848 23.15 -42.74 -1.64
CA PRO A 848 21.85 -42.38 -1.09
C PRO A 848 21.63 -42.96 0.32
N GLY A 849 21.29 -42.07 1.26
CA GLY A 849 21.15 -42.36 2.68
C GLY A 849 22.46 -42.34 3.50
N ASN A 850 23.65 -42.26 2.90
CA ASN A 850 24.94 -42.10 3.60
C ASN A 850 25.24 -40.61 3.77
N ALA A 851 24.39 -39.94 4.53
CA ALA A 851 24.35 -38.48 4.60
C ALA A 851 25.67 -37.85 5.11
N ASN A 852 26.51 -38.56 5.88
CA ASN A 852 27.77 -38.02 6.38
C ASN A 852 29.02 -38.47 5.59
N ASN A 853 28.84 -39.27 4.53
CA ASN A 853 29.91 -39.87 3.71
C ASN A 853 30.99 -40.64 4.49
N ASP A 854 30.64 -41.31 5.60
CA ASP A 854 31.59 -42.07 6.43
C ASP A 854 31.82 -43.53 5.96
N ALA A 855 31.25 -43.87 4.81
CA ALA A 855 31.26 -45.17 4.16
C ALA A 855 30.47 -46.27 4.89
N GLY A 856 29.48 -45.93 5.73
CA GLY A 856 28.53 -46.91 6.23
C GLY A 856 27.16 -46.36 6.61
N LEU A 857 26.09 -46.89 6.01
CA LEU A 857 24.70 -46.57 6.39
C LEU A 857 24.38 -46.97 7.84
N ASN A 858 24.27 -46.00 8.74
CA ASN A 858 24.03 -46.24 10.15
C ASN A 858 23.19 -45.13 10.83
N LEU A 859 23.06 -45.18 12.16
CA LEU A 859 22.26 -44.20 12.92
C LEU A 859 22.83 -42.78 12.82
N LEU A 860 24.13 -42.62 12.58
CA LEU A 860 24.77 -41.32 12.43
C LEU A 860 24.26 -40.60 11.19
N ASP A 861 24.01 -41.30 10.08
CA ASP A 861 23.40 -40.70 8.88
C ASP A 861 21.99 -40.19 9.14
N VAL A 862 21.18 -40.97 9.86
CA VAL A 862 19.84 -40.56 10.30
C VAL A 862 19.92 -39.30 11.16
N THR A 863 20.87 -39.24 12.09
CA THR A 863 21.05 -38.05 12.94
C THR A 863 21.58 -36.85 12.17
N SER A 864 22.41 -37.07 11.16
CA SER A 864 22.91 -36.02 10.25
C SER A 864 21.75 -35.44 9.43
N LEU A 865 20.88 -36.30 8.88
CA LEU A 865 19.73 -35.87 8.09
C LEU A 865 18.68 -35.14 8.93
N ILE A 866 18.40 -35.60 10.16
CA ILE A 866 17.54 -34.87 11.11
C ILE A 866 18.14 -33.51 11.47
N SER A 867 19.46 -33.45 11.65
CA SER A 867 20.13 -32.19 11.99
C SER A 867 20.17 -31.21 10.83
N TYR A 868 20.22 -31.71 9.59
CA TYR A 868 20.09 -30.92 8.37
C TYR A 868 18.67 -30.38 8.19
N LEU A 869 17.65 -31.25 8.28
CA LEU A 869 16.25 -30.89 8.02
C LEU A 869 15.59 -30.05 9.13
N TYR A 870 15.98 -30.27 10.40
CA TYR A 870 15.25 -29.70 11.55
C TYR A 870 16.14 -28.91 12.53
N LYS A 871 17.44 -28.76 12.22
CA LYS A 871 18.39 -27.98 13.03
C LYS A 871 19.36 -27.23 12.10
N THR A 872 20.46 -26.72 12.66
CA THR A 872 21.54 -26.04 11.92
C THR A 872 22.69 -27.00 11.59
N GLY A 873 22.38 -28.26 11.27
CA GLY A 873 23.38 -29.26 10.90
C GLY A 873 23.91 -29.05 9.49
N SER A 874 25.11 -29.56 9.21
CA SER A 874 25.68 -29.54 7.85
C SER A 874 24.82 -30.36 6.88
N ALA A 875 24.72 -29.90 5.63
CA ALA A 875 24.05 -30.63 4.56
C ALA A 875 24.72 -31.99 4.30
N PRO A 876 23.98 -32.98 3.76
CA PRO A 876 24.55 -34.27 3.37
C PRO A 876 25.73 -34.12 2.41
N VAL A 877 26.71 -35.02 2.53
CA VAL A 877 27.94 -35.03 1.71
C VAL A 877 28.07 -36.38 0.97
N PRO A 878 28.68 -36.46 -0.23
CA PRO A 878 29.23 -35.36 -1.03
C PRO A 878 28.19 -34.42 -1.64
N TYR A 879 26.95 -34.84 -1.89
CA TYR A 879 25.89 -33.97 -2.44
C TYR A 879 24.68 -33.94 -1.53
N SER A 880 24.17 -32.73 -1.27
CA SER A 880 23.08 -32.49 -0.32
C SER A 880 21.82 -33.30 -0.63
N ILE A 881 21.44 -33.34 -1.90
CA ILE A 881 20.25 -34.04 -2.36
C ILE A 881 20.54 -35.54 -2.46
N CYS A 882 21.48 -35.95 -3.32
CA CYS A 882 21.73 -37.38 -3.56
C CYS A 882 22.11 -38.16 -2.29
N SER A 883 22.98 -37.64 -1.42
CA SER A 883 23.35 -38.36 -0.18
C SER A 883 22.23 -38.37 0.87
N GLY A 884 21.27 -37.45 0.78
CA GLY A 884 20.15 -37.33 1.71
C GLY A 884 18.86 -38.04 1.29
N ASP A 885 18.68 -38.26 -0.02
CA ASP A 885 17.46 -38.82 -0.63
C ASP A 885 17.54 -40.35 -0.70
N ALA A 886 17.19 -41.00 0.41
CA ALA A 886 17.31 -42.44 0.56
C ALA A 886 16.26 -43.22 -0.26
N ASP A 887 15.18 -42.58 -0.71
CA ASP A 887 14.13 -43.24 -1.49
C ASP A 887 14.11 -42.88 -2.99
N CYS A 888 15.05 -42.04 -3.46
CA CYS A 888 15.25 -41.64 -4.85
C CYS A 888 14.04 -40.93 -5.46
N ASN A 889 13.39 -40.06 -4.68
CA ASN A 889 12.27 -39.23 -5.14
C ASN A 889 12.69 -37.81 -5.56
N CYS A 890 14.00 -37.54 -5.56
CA CYS A 890 14.63 -36.28 -5.91
C CYS A 890 14.39 -35.16 -4.89
N SER A 891 14.06 -35.51 -3.65
CA SER A 891 13.82 -34.58 -2.54
C SER A 891 14.28 -35.19 -1.22
N VAL A 892 14.94 -34.38 -0.38
CA VAL A 892 15.36 -34.81 0.97
C VAL A 892 14.33 -34.35 1.98
N ASN A 893 13.65 -35.29 2.63
CA ASN A 893 12.59 -34.98 3.58
C ASN A 893 12.45 -36.06 4.68
N LEU A 894 11.34 -36.02 5.43
CA LEU A 894 11.08 -36.96 6.52
C LEU A 894 10.97 -38.41 6.03
N LEU A 895 10.52 -38.65 4.80
CA LEU A 895 10.35 -39.98 4.23
C LEU A 895 11.70 -40.70 4.09
N ASP A 896 12.77 -39.98 3.73
CA ASP A 896 14.14 -40.51 3.68
C ASP A 896 14.62 -40.98 5.05
N ILE A 897 14.36 -40.19 6.09
CA ILE A 897 14.62 -40.58 7.49
C ILE A 897 13.86 -41.87 7.82
N THR A 898 12.57 -41.95 7.45
CA THR A 898 11.78 -43.15 7.72
C THR A 898 12.27 -44.38 6.94
N ARG A 899 12.70 -44.19 5.69
CA ARG A 899 13.30 -45.22 4.82
C ARG A 899 14.55 -45.80 5.46
N MET A 900 15.46 -44.94 5.92
CA MET A 900 16.70 -45.34 6.59
C MET A 900 16.45 -46.06 7.92
N ILE A 901 15.57 -45.54 8.78
CA ILE A 901 15.23 -46.20 10.05
C ILE A 901 14.60 -47.59 9.80
N SER A 902 13.73 -47.69 8.80
CA SER A 902 13.09 -48.95 8.42
C SER A 902 14.12 -49.99 7.95
N TYR A 903 15.07 -49.57 7.11
CA TYR A 903 16.17 -50.42 6.66
C TYR A 903 17.07 -50.87 7.82
N ILE A 904 17.55 -49.94 8.65
CA ILE A 904 18.50 -50.21 9.74
C ILE A 904 17.89 -51.12 10.82
N TYR A 905 16.62 -50.91 11.20
CA TYR A 905 16.03 -51.55 12.39
C TYR A 905 14.86 -52.50 12.12
N LYS A 906 14.24 -52.46 10.94
CA LYS A 906 13.00 -53.18 10.64
C LYS A 906 13.06 -54.07 9.41
N SER A 907 14.25 -54.31 8.84
CA SER A 907 14.41 -55.08 7.60
C SER A 907 13.59 -54.51 6.43
N GLY A 908 13.40 -53.18 6.40
CA GLY A 908 12.79 -52.48 5.28
C GLY A 908 13.68 -52.50 4.02
N THR A 909 13.15 -51.99 2.91
CA THR A 909 13.90 -51.90 1.66
C THR A 909 15.13 -50.99 1.83
N PRO A 910 16.32 -51.38 1.33
CA PRO A 910 17.52 -50.53 1.39
C PRO A 910 17.30 -49.19 0.70
N PRO A 911 18.12 -48.16 1.03
CA PRO A 911 18.27 -47.00 0.18
C PRO A 911 18.63 -47.43 -1.24
N CYS A 912 18.19 -46.63 -2.21
CA CYS A 912 18.57 -46.86 -3.61
C CYS A 912 20.08 -46.71 -3.82
N ASP A 913 20.58 -47.26 -4.94
CA ASP A 913 21.95 -47.00 -5.36
C ASP A 913 22.03 -45.72 -6.19
N CYS A 914 23.27 -45.28 -6.42
CA CYS A 914 23.55 -44.04 -7.14
C CYS A 914 23.04 -44.07 -8.58
N GLU A 915 23.07 -45.24 -9.23
CA GLU A 915 22.57 -45.43 -10.60
C GLU A 915 21.05 -45.23 -10.66
N THR A 916 20.31 -45.84 -9.72
CA THR A 916 18.86 -45.62 -9.58
C THR A 916 18.52 -44.16 -9.26
N TRP A 917 19.35 -43.49 -8.46
CA TRP A 917 19.17 -42.07 -8.16
C TRP A 917 19.34 -41.20 -9.40
N VAL A 918 20.41 -41.44 -10.18
CA VAL A 918 20.66 -40.72 -11.42
C VAL A 918 19.57 -40.97 -12.47
N ASP A 919 19.08 -42.21 -12.59
CA ASP A 919 17.98 -42.54 -13.50
C ASP A 919 16.68 -41.82 -13.16
N ASN A 920 16.42 -41.60 -11.87
CA ASN A 920 15.20 -40.92 -11.40
C ASN A 920 15.34 -39.39 -11.34
N CYS A 921 16.55 -38.89 -11.03
CA CYS A 921 16.79 -37.51 -10.58
C CYS A 921 17.83 -36.75 -11.41
N GLY A 922 18.47 -37.38 -12.39
CA GLY A 922 19.58 -36.81 -13.14
C GLY A 922 20.90 -36.81 -12.35
N TRP A 923 21.97 -36.25 -12.92
CA TRP A 923 23.27 -36.18 -12.25
C TRP A 923 23.23 -35.24 -11.03
N PRO A 924 23.81 -35.63 -9.87
CA PRO A 924 23.74 -34.81 -8.68
C PRO A 924 24.49 -33.48 -8.89
N PRO A 925 23.88 -32.33 -8.55
CA PRO A 925 24.56 -31.04 -8.63
C PRO A 925 25.80 -31.06 -7.72
N SER A 926 26.91 -30.52 -8.21
CA SER A 926 28.22 -30.70 -7.59
C SER A 926 28.33 -30.06 -6.18
N LYS A 927 29.38 -30.44 -5.43
CA LYS A 927 29.67 -30.07 -4.04
C LYS A 927 29.63 -28.55 -3.79
N SER A 928 28.49 -27.98 -3.45
CA SER A 928 28.46 -26.71 -2.69
C SER A 928 27.26 -26.64 -1.73
N THR A 929 27.52 -26.07 -0.56
CA THR A 929 26.65 -25.92 0.60
C THR A 929 25.36 -25.15 0.27
N ILE A 930 24.25 -25.87 0.06
CA ILE A 930 22.91 -25.30 0.07
C ILE A 930 22.51 -25.06 1.53
N THR A 931 22.45 -23.79 1.96
CA THR A 931 21.81 -23.38 3.22
C THR A 931 20.31 -23.31 3.06
N ASN A 932 19.60 -23.88 4.02
CA ASN A 932 18.14 -24.09 4.08
C ASN A 932 17.29 -22.85 3.77
N SER A 933 16.44 -22.92 2.74
CA SER A 933 15.07 -22.39 2.73
C SER A 933 14.31 -22.75 1.45
N ALA A 934 13.63 -23.91 1.41
CA ALA A 934 12.51 -24.15 0.51
C ALA A 934 11.69 -25.34 1.03
N LEU A 935 10.62 -25.05 1.77
CA LEU A 935 9.62 -26.03 2.18
C LEU A 935 8.29 -25.29 2.09
N MET A 936 7.58 -25.43 0.96
CA MET A 936 6.11 -25.55 0.92
C MET A 936 5.52 -25.59 -0.51
N TRP A 937 4.61 -26.55 -0.71
CA TRP A 937 3.56 -26.71 -1.75
C TRP A 937 3.87 -27.39 -3.09
N HIS A 938 3.53 -28.69 -3.17
CA HIS A 938 2.78 -29.23 -4.31
C HIS A 938 1.86 -30.39 -3.87
N GLN A 939 0.56 -30.11 -3.80
CA GLN A 939 -0.53 -31.09 -3.95
C GLN A 939 -1.75 -30.36 -4.53
N THR A 940 -1.99 -30.52 -5.83
CA THR A 940 -3.22 -31.12 -6.42
C THR A 940 -3.44 -30.63 -7.85
N ALA A 941 -3.39 -31.57 -8.80
CA ALA A 941 -4.20 -31.53 -10.01
C ALA A 941 -4.31 -32.97 -10.55
N GLU A 942 -5.25 -33.75 -9.99
CA GLU A 942 -5.70 -34.98 -10.63
C GLU A 942 -6.49 -34.61 -11.90
N SER A 943 -6.01 -35.12 -13.03
CA SER A 943 -6.68 -35.04 -14.32
C SER A 943 -8.01 -35.80 -14.30
N ILE A 944 -9.12 -35.07 -14.34
CA ILE A 944 -10.43 -35.65 -14.66
C ILE A 944 -10.49 -35.86 -16.17
N SER A 945 -10.26 -37.11 -16.58
CA SER A 945 -10.59 -37.59 -17.92
C SER A 945 -12.10 -37.86 -18.01
N ALA A 946 -12.80 -37.09 -18.84
CA ALA A 946 -14.17 -37.38 -19.26
C ALA A 946 -14.17 -38.13 -20.62
N PRO A 947 -15.04 -39.14 -20.82
CA PRO A 947 -14.97 -40.03 -21.97
C PRO A 947 -15.65 -39.46 -23.22
N ALA A 948 -15.05 -39.76 -24.36
CA ALA A 948 -15.52 -39.43 -25.70
C ALA A 948 -16.92 -40.03 -25.99
N GLY A 949 -17.86 -39.15 -26.33
CA GLY A 949 -19.18 -39.49 -26.90
C GLY A 949 -19.24 -39.09 -28.37
N SER A 950 -19.48 -40.09 -29.21
CA SER A 950 -19.55 -40.04 -30.67
C SER A 950 -20.70 -39.23 -31.26
N SER A 951 -20.41 -38.38 -32.25
CA SER A 951 -21.18 -38.14 -33.50
C SER A 951 -20.35 -37.14 -34.33
N GLY A 952 -20.05 -37.27 -35.62
CA GLY A 952 -20.65 -38.01 -36.71
C GLY A 952 -21.09 -37.02 -37.80
N ARG A 953 -20.21 -36.70 -38.76
CA ARG A 953 -20.47 -36.42 -40.21
C ARG A 953 -19.27 -35.73 -40.90
N GLU A 954 -18.67 -36.45 -41.85
CA GLU A 954 -18.64 -36.16 -43.31
C GLU A 954 -17.54 -35.15 -43.69
N GLU A 955 -16.36 -35.64 -44.08
CA GLU A 955 -15.92 -35.92 -45.47
C GLU A 955 -15.54 -34.67 -46.26
N GLY A 956 -14.24 -34.54 -46.61
CA GLY A 956 -13.78 -33.43 -47.45
C GLY A 956 -12.29 -33.35 -47.77
N THR A 957 -11.68 -34.45 -48.24
CA THR A 957 -10.55 -34.50 -49.20
C THR A 957 -9.17 -33.83 -48.89
N ILE A 958 -8.19 -34.73 -48.81
CA ILE A 958 -6.73 -34.58 -48.93
C ILE A 958 -6.31 -34.02 -50.30
N HIS A 959 -5.34 -33.09 -50.34
CA HIS A 959 -4.09 -33.10 -51.16
C HIS A 959 -3.31 -31.75 -51.10
N PRO A 960 -2.01 -31.70 -51.49
CA PRO A 960 -0.92 -31.31 -50.59
C PRO A 960 -0.31 -29.92 -50.87
N ALA A 961 0.63 -29.55 -50.00
CA ALA A 961 1.61 -28.46 -50.14
C ALA A 961 2.14 -28.25 -51.58
N PRO A 962 2.58 -27.02 -51.91
CA PRO A 962 4.03 -26.81 -51.83
C PRO A 962 4.51 -25.39 -51.46
N ALA A 963 5.69 -25.38 -50.83
CA ALA A 963 6.88 -24.58 -51.13
C ALA A 963 6.87 -23.04 -50.96
N TYR A 964 7.76 -22.62 -50.05
CA TYR A 964 8.79 -21.60 -50.24
C TYR A 964 8.39 -20.27 -50.91
N ARG A 965 8.38 -19.22 -50.09
CA ARG A 965 9.29 -18.07 -50.26
C ARG A 965 9.59 -17.43 -48.92
#